data_AF-A0A533XU16-F1
#
_entry.id   AF-A0A533XU16-F1
#
_cell.length_a   1.000
_cell.length_b   1.000
_cell.length_c   1.000
_cell.angle_alpha   90.00
_cell.angle_beta   90.00
_cell.angle_gamma   90.00
#
_symmetry.space_group_name_H-M   'P 1'
#
loop_
_entity.id
_entity.type
_entity.pdbx_description
1 polymer ?
#
loop_
_entity_poly.entity_id
_entity_poly.type
_entity_poly.pdbx_seq_one_letter_code
_entity_poly.pdbx_strand_id
1 'polypeptide(L)'
;MMSSTQKTTELRWTQVSLAVTAVATASLAWSTGDVAWTAAEQGQIGRFFEAILFGALAGFLVYGNLCYQVARFGQLARPHAHQRFRMDSPVPFIRKSAPAVTVLVPSYKEEIPVIRQTLLSAALQDYPNKRVVLLLDDPPNPKTRHARKALWAGRTLPFNLQTLLKEPAEYVAQAHAAFLDRRAAGNRNLGDECVGLSDCFSWASAWFETQAKYSPEESHTDIWFVEQVLTQPAEAGREQAAQWFRRRTQIDALSADRILDEIDAAYAQLAGRFHVEFDVFERKQYSNLSQEPNKAMNLNSYLGLMGTRVKPVLLRDGVHLEETSVLTGSRVIPDTPYVITLDADSLLLPQYASTLVRLMEQPEHARMAVAQTPYSAFPNAPGKMERTAGATTDIQYLVHQGFTRFGATFWVGANALLRKSALEEICVEERESTGLVRRYIQDRTVIEDTESTVDLLSKGWSLYNYQQRLAYSATPPDFGSLIIQRARWANGGLIILPKLLSFLRRTPKQLGTIAQGLLQIHYLTSLAFAPLSVLLLLVIPFSSDVMTAWMPLAALPYFALYARDLALTGYRPMQDLLRVYALNLLLIPVHLDGALKSMQHAILGTKIPFRRTPKISGRTRTPALYLSLELAMVLLSTGLALYYAAQLRWISGTFALANAGLVLYGIWQFVGFSEMKEDMVHGWHEFLDRYNALWSLQGVKDRVLVRLAQSTDWMYTVAPKIGRARLFTWQVLWSVIAVLEMMSPALASGDTKGGLNPIQVENQKTGTIAWTLTNPARHHEIEGYASSASVNRGESIRLYVHTEAPSYRMNVYRMGWYNGLGAREVLPTQKQAGQRQPAPYRDPTTRLVECRWENPMTLAIPSQEQNSTEWTSGYYLAKLTAEPTGEESYILFIVRDDQRPSTYLLQSSVTTFQAYNNWGGASLYDYNSPQGRAVAVSFNRPYAVSPDQGSADAAGAGPFLRGWEYNMVRWLERSGYDVSYTTNIDVHEQADLLRSHRAFLSVGHDEYWTWDMRRHVEDARDHGVHLGFFSANTCYWQVRLEPSRWNQEPDRTLVAYKEQALSGDPVLLDRDPANDHLATTKWRSAPVNQPEAALIGGMYIEGTPLGDGDLVIETPPTWVVQGTELERGTHLPGLLGYEVDGFDEASPANTAVVARSPVGNRFAASTIYTAPSGAVVFNAGSMQWIWGLDDYHAALSDHPRLSPAVQHMTQNILERFRRSSTSMLAQDGPGS
;
A
#
# COMPACT_ATOMS: atom_id res chain seq x y z
N MET A 1 27.10 13.91 -22.75
CA MET A 1 27.27 15.39 -22.73
C MET A 1 27.53 15.86 -24.15
N MET A 2 26.96 17.00 -24.55
CA MET A 2 27.14 17.55 -25.90
C MET A 2 28.54 18.14 -26.08
N SER A 3 29.11 18.03 -27.29
CA SER A 3 30.37 18.70 -27.63
C SER A 3 30.19 20.23 -27.71
N SER A 4 31.28 21.02 -27.58
CA SER A 4 31.18 22.48 -27.63
C SER A 4 30.64 22.99 -28.99
N THR A 5 31.04 22.32 -30.08
CA THR A 5 30.54 22.58 -31.43
C THR A 5 29.04 22.27 -31.54
N GLN A 6 28.61 21.12 -31.01
CA GLN A 6 27.20 20.74 -30.99
C GLN A 6 26.36 21.74 -30.19
N LYS A 7 26.85 22.17 -29.02
CA LYS A 7 26.20 23.17 -28.17
C LYS A 7 26.05 24.53 -28.88
N THR A 8 27.08 24.96 -29.60
CA THR A 8 27.04 26.20 -30.39
C THR A 8 26.00 26.13 -31.51
N THR A 9 25.92 24.98 -32.18
CA THR A 9 24.90 24.71 -33.20
C THR A 9 23.49 24.73 -32.61
N GLU A 10 23.26 24.09 -31.46
CA GLU A 10 21.95 24.12 -30.80
C GLU A 10 21.55 25.53 -30.35
N LEU A 11 22.51 26.32 -29.89
CA LEU A 11 22.25 27.70 -29.47
C LEU A 11 21.76 28.54 -30.66
N ARG A 12 22.43 28.41 -31.82
CA ARG A 12 22.02 29.08 -33.06
C ARG A 12 20.64 28.64 -33.51
N TRP A 13 20.34 27.33 -33.51
CA TRP A 13 19.00 26.83 -33.83
C TRP A 13 17.93 27.43 -32.92
N THR A 14 18.19 27.51 -31.61
CA THR A 14 17.26 28.14 -30.66
C THR A 14 17.04 29.61 -30.97
N GLN A 15 18.10 30.35 -31.29
CA GLN A 15 18.01 31.79 -31.63
C GLN A 15 17.21 32.02 -32.91
N VAL A 16 17.43 31.20 -33.94
CA VAL A 16 16.66 31.24 -35.19
C VAL A 16 15.18 30.91 -34.92
N SER A 17 14.91 29.85 -34.17
CA SER A 17 13.54 29.49 -33.77
C SER A 17 12.85 30.62 -33.00
N LEU A 18 13.55 31.29 -32.08
CA LEU A 18 13.01 32.42 -31.32
C LEU A 18 12.63 33.57 -32.25
N ALA A 19 13.49 33.90 -33.22
CA ALA A 19 13.20 34.95 -34.21
C ALA A 19 11.98 34.58 -35.08
N VAL A 20 11.90 33.34 -35.55
CA VAL A 20 10.77 32.84 -36.36
C VAL A 20 9.47 32.87 -35.54
N THR A 21 9.49 32.38 -34.30
CA THR A 21 8.33 32.43 -33.41
C THR A 21 7.92 33.87 -33.14
N ALA A 22 8.85 34.79 -32.87
CA ALA A 22 8.53 36.20 -32.63
C ALA A 22 7.84 36.86 -33.84
N VAL A 23 8.36 36.64 -35.04
CA VAL A 23 7.75 37.16 -36.28
C VAL A 23 6.37 36.56 -36.51
N ALA A 24 6.24 35.23 -36.41
CA ALA A 24 4.95 34.56 -36.58
C ALA A 24 3.91 35.00 -35.52
N THR A 25 4.35 35.24 -34.29
CA THR A 25 3.48 35.76 -33.20
C THR A 25 3.00 37.17 -33.50
N ALA A 26 3.90 38.06 -33.93
CA ALA A 26 3.53 39.42 -34.28
C ALA A 26 2.55 39.44 -35.47
N SER A 27 2.79 38.62 -36.49
CA SER A 27 1.88 38.48 -37.62
C SER A 27 0.52 37.89 -37.23
N LEU A 28 0.49 36.91 -36.32
CA LEU A 28 -0.76 36.34 -35.81
C LEU A 28 -1.56 37.36 -34.99
N ALA A 29 -0.89 38.12 -34.12
CA ALA A 29 -1.51 39.18 -33.33
C ALA A 29 -2.05 40.30 -34.23
N TRP A 30 -1.29 40.68 -35.26
CA TRP A 30 -1.73 41.65 -36.26
C TRP A 30 -2.97 41.14 -37.02
N SER A 31 -2.92 39.92 -37.56
CA SER A 31 -4.04 39.39 -38.36
C SER A 31 -5.31 39.22 -37.54
N THR A 32 -5.19 38.75 -36.30
CA THR A 32 -6.35 38.59 -35.41
C THR A 32 -6.89 39.94 -34.92
N GLY A 33 -6.00 40.89 -34.64
CA GLY A 33 -6.36 42.27 -34.29
C GLY A 33 -7.07 43.01 -35.43
N ASP A 34 -6.63 42.83 -36.67
CA ASP A 34 -7.24 43.40 -37.88
C ASP A 34 -8.68 42.88 -38.08
N VAL A 35 -8.90 41.57 -37.91
CA VAL A 35 -10.24 40.97 -37.96
C VAL A 35 -11.12 41.51 -36.83
N ALA A 36 -10.59 41.64 -35.61
CA ALA A 36 -11.34 42.19 -34.48
C ALA A 36 -11.71 43.67 -34.73
N TRP A 37 -10.75 44.48 -35.18
CA TRP A 37 -10.95 45.89 -35.48
C TRP A 37 -12.00 46.10 -36.58
N THR A 38 -11.87 45.37 -37.69
CA THR A 38 -12.83 45.40 -38.80
C THR A 38 -14.23 44.97 -38.35
N ALA A 39 -14.34 43.94 -37.51
CA ALA A 39 -15.62 43.51 -36.95
C ALA A 39 -16.24 44.57 -36.02
N ALA A 40 -15.43 45.30 -35.26
CA ALA A 40 -15.88 46.39 -34.40
C ALA A 40 -16.41 47.58 -35.23
N GLU A 41 -15.68 48.00 -36.28
CA GLU A 41 -16.12 49.07 -37.19
C GLU A 41 -17.44 48.71 -37.90
N GLN A 42 -17.63 47.44 -38.25
CA GLN A 42 -18.84 46.95 -38.92
C GLN A 42 -19.99 46.62 -37.96
N GLY A 43 -19.84 46.86 -36.66
CA GLY A 43 -20.86 46.54 -35.64
C GLY A 43 -21.12 45.03 -35.46
N GLN A 44 -20.22 44.16 -35.92
CA GLN A 44 -20.34 42.70 -35.84
C GLN A 44 -19.79 42.17 -34.51
N ILE A 45 -20.53 42.43 -33.43
CA ILE A 45 -20.14 42.10 -32.05
C ILE A 45 -19.71 40.63 -31.88
N GLY A 46 -20.42 39.69 -32.54
CA GLY A 46 -20.08 38.26 -32.47
C GLY A 46 -18.70 37.95 -33.05
N ARG A 47 -18.35 38.52 -34.22
CA ARG A 47 -17.03 38.32 -34.84
C ARG A 47 -15.91 39.00 -34.06
N PHE A 48 -16.19 40.16 -33.47
CA PHE A 48 -15.25 40.83 -32.58
C PHE A 48 -14.85 39.92 -31.41
N PHE A 49 -15.82 39.39 -30.66
CA PHE A 49 -15.54 38.50 -29.54
C PHE A 49 -14.89 37.18 -29.98
N GLU A 50 -15.27 36.64 -31.13
CA GLU A 50 -14.63 35.45 -31.71
C GLU A 50 -13.13 35.68 -31.97
N ALA A 51 -12.77 36.79 -32.61
CA ALA A 51 -11.37 37.13 -32.91
C ALA A 51 -10.54 37.39 -31.64
N ILE A 52 -11.12 38.08 -30.65
CA ILE A 52 -10.47 38.29 -29.35
C ILE A 52 -10.26 36.96 -28.61
N LEU A 53 -11.28 36.09 -28.58
CA LEU A 53 -11.18 34.78 -27.95
C LEU A 53 -10.09 33.94 -28.65
N PHE A 54 -10.13 33.82 -29.98
CA PHE A 54 -9.12 33.08 -30.72
C PHE A 54 -7.70 33.62 -30.46
N GLY A 55 -7.53 34.95 -30.53
CA GLY A 55 -6.26 35.62 -30.26
C GLY A 55 -5.73 35.34 -28.85
N ALA A 56 -6.60 35.34 -27.83
CA ALA A 56 -6.23 35.00 -26.47
C ALA A 56 -5.79 33.53 -26.32
N LEU A 57 -6.56 32.58 -26.88
CA LEU A 57 -6.25 31.15 -26.80
C LEU A 57 -4.95 30.81 -27.51
N ALA A 58 -4.78 31.29 -28.75
CA ALA A 58 -3.57 31.08 -29.54
C ALA A 58 -2.37 31.81 -28.92
N GLY A 59 -2.57 33.03 -28.43
CA GLY A 59 -1.54 33.81 -27.73
C GLY A 59 -1.00 33.10 -26.50
N PHE A 60 -1.84 32.42 -25.71
CA PHE A 60 -1.39 31.64 -24.55
C PHE A 60 -0.55 30.42 -24.95
N LEU A 61 -0.93 29.70 -26.01
CA LEU A 61 -0.14 28.55 -26.50
C LEU A 61 1.23 29.00 -27.03
N VAL A 62 1.26 30.11 -27.75
CA VAL A 62 2.49 30.73 -28.24
C VAL A 62 3.36 31.26 -27.09
N TYR A 63 2.76 31.79 -26.04
CA TYR A 63 3.46 32.16 -24.81
C TYR A 63 4.18 30.97 -24.18
N GLY A 64 3.54 29.79 -24.15
CA GLY A 64 4.18 28.56 -23.68
C GLY A 64 5.34 28.10 -24.57
N ASN A 65 5.18 28.22 -25.89
CA ASN A 65 6.28 27.98 -26.84
C ASN A 65 7.48 28.91 -26.55
N LEU A 66 7.23 30.21 -26.40
CA LEU A 66 8.28 31.18 -26.07
C LEU A 66 8.97 30.85 -24.74
N CYS A 67 8.22 30.47 -23.71
CA CYS A 67 8.79 30.05 -22.42
C CYS A 67 9.70 28.83 -22.57
N TYR A 68 9.30 27.82 -23.35
CA TYR A 68 10.13 26.66 -23.65
C TYR A 68 11.44 27.07 -24.33
N GLN A 69 11.36 27.90 -25.38
CA GLN A 69 12.54 28.33 -26.13
C GLN A 69 13.48 29.21 -25.30
N VAL A 70 12.94 30.10 -24.45
CA VAL A 70 13.73 30.90 -23.51
C VAL A 70 14.41 30.01 -22.47
N ALA A 71 13.71 29.02 -21.92
CA ALA A 71 14.31 28.06 -20.99
C ALA A 71 15.41 27.24 -21.68
N ARG A 72 15.17 26.74 -22.90
CA ARG A 72 16.19 26.05 -23.71
C ARG A 72 17.40 26.93 -23.98
N PHE A 73 17.20 28.20 -24.34
CA PHE A 73 18.28 29.17 -24.50
C PHE A 73 19.06 29.34 -23.18
N GLY A 74 18.37 29.47 -22.05
CA GLY A 74 19.00 29.58 -20.74
C GLY A 74 19.86 28.35 -20.38
N GLN A 75 19.37 27.15 -20.69
CA GLN A 75 20.08 25.88 -20.48
C GLN A 75 21.34 25.80 -21.34
N LEU A 76 21.25 26.14 -22.64
CA LEU A 76 22.38 26.15 -23.56
C LEU A 76 23.36 27.30 -23.27
N ALA A 77 22.90 28.46 -22.81
CA ALA A 77 23.77 29.58 -22.47
C ALA A 77 24.49 29.40 -21.13
N ARG A 78 24.07 28.45 -20.30
CA ARG A 78 24.70 28.19 -19.00
C ARG A 78 26.12 27.65 -19.18
N PRO A 79 27.14 28.24 -18.52
CA PRO A 79 28.52 27.73 -18.61
C PRO A 79 28.59 26.29 -18.07
N HIS A 80 29.18 25.37 -18.85
CA HIS A 80 29.51 24.02 -18.35
C HIS A 80 30.82 24.00 -17.56
N ALA A 81 31.68 25.00 -17.76
CA ALA A 81 33.08 24.98 -17.35
C ALA A 81 33.35 25.50 -15.92
N HIS A 82 32.40 26.16 -15.26
CA HIS A 82 32.67 26.83 -13.97
C HIS A 82 32.41 26.00 -12.71
N GLN A 83 32.08 24.70 -12.81
CA GLN A 83 31.83 23.88 -11.60
C GLN A 83 32.65 22.60 -11.45
N ARG A 84 33.15 21.93 -12.51
CA ARG A 84 33.99 20.73 -12.30
C ARG A 84 35.29 21.03 -11.55
N PHE A 85 36.08 22.01 -12.00
CA PHE A 85 37.40 22.29 -11.41
C PHE A 85 37.38 22.86 -9.98
N ARG A 86 36.25 23.43 -9.50
CA ARG A 86 36.08 23.88 -8.09
C ARG A 86 35.40 22.85 -7.19
N MET A 87 34.63 21.92 -7.77
CA MET A 87 33.87 20.90 -7.04
C MET A 87 34.63 19.57 -6.96
N ASP A 88 35.58 19.33 -7.85
CA ASP A 88 36.55 18.22 -7.80
C ASP A 88 37.69 18.57 -6.83
N SER A 89 37.41 19.10 -5.64
CA SER A 89 38.44 19.07 -4.59
C SER A 89 38.70 17.60 -4.30
N PRO A 90 39.92 17.09 -4.51
CA PRO A 90 40.26 15.70 -4.21
C PRO A 90 40.22 15.43 -2.70
N VAL A 91 40.05 16.48 -1.88
CA VAL A 91 39.98 16.39 -0.43
C VAL A 91 38.59 15.84 -0.04
N PRO A 92 38.51 14.65 0.56
CA PRO A 92 37.26 14.09 1.04
C PRO A 92 36.77 14.88 2.27
N PHE A 93 35.46 14.82 2.53
CA PHE A 93 34.94 15.35 3.77
C PHE A 93 35.50 14.53 4.94
N ILE A 94 36.08 15.21 5.93
CA ILE A 94 36.54 14.59 7.17
C ILE A 94 35.38 14.59 8.16
N ARG A 95 35.05 13.44 8.75
CA ARG A 95 33.85 13.26 9.60
C ARG A 95 33.66 14.35 10.67
N LYS A 96 34.74 14.75 11.36
CA LYS A 96 34.67 15.75 12.44
C LYS A 96 34.32 17.16 11.96
N SER A 97 34.66 17.51 10.72
CA SER A 97 34.44 18.84 10.16
C SER A 97 33.31 18.88 9.12
N ALA A 98 32.81 17.72 8.70
CA ALA A 98 31.72 17.60 7.73
C ALA A 98 30.39 18.05 8.37
N PRO A 99 29.67 19.02 7.77
CA PRO A 99 28.32 19.36 8.20
C PRO A 99 27.41 18.13 8.31
N ALA A 100 26.60 18.01 9.36
CA ALA A 100 25.69 16.87 9.47
C ALA A 100 24.57 16.97 8.43
N VAL A 101 24.21 15.82 7.85
CA VAL A 101 23.12 15.69 6.87
C VAL A 101 22.12 14.65 7.35
N THR A 102 20.84 15.00 7.40
CA THR A 102 19.74 14.06 7.65
C THR A 102 18.96 13.81 6.36
N VAL A 103 18.88 12.56 5.92
CA VAL A 103 18.03 12.14 4.79
C VAL A 103 16.68 11.68 5.32
N LEU A 104 15.60 12.32 4.89
CA LEU A 104 14.23 11.99 5.26
C LEU A 104 13.55 11.27 4.09
N VAL A 105 13.12 10.04 4.33
CA VAL A 105 12.45 9.17 3.36
C VAL A 105 11.02 8.92 3.83
N PRO A 106 10.01 9.71 3.40
CA PRO A 106 8.63 9.44 3.72
C PRO A 106 8.11 8.25 2.93
N SER A 107 7.45 7.32 3.63
CA SER A 107 6.85 6.12 3.07
C SER A 107 5.40 5.96 3.53
N TYR A 108 4.55 5.45 2.64
CA TYR A 108 3.20 5.02 2.99
C TYR A 108 2.80 3.81 2.16
N LYS A 109 2.65 2.66 2.80
CA LYS A 109 2.26 1.40 2.14
C LYS A 109 3.12 1.10 0.90
N GLU A 110 4.39 1.49 0.91
CA GLU A 110 5.31 1.16 -0.16
C GLU A 110 5.85 -0.25 0.01
N GLU A 111 6.18 -0.89 -1.10
CA GLU A 111 6.75 -2.24 -1.12
C GLU A 111 8.13 -2.23 -0.44
N ILE A 112 8.37 -3.23 0.41
CA ILE A 112 9.59 -3.33 1.21
C ILE A 112 10.88 -3.34 0.35
N PRO A 113 10.94 -4.05 -0.80
CA PRO A 113 12.11 -3.98 -1.68
C PRO A 113 12.42 -2.56 -2.18
N VAL A 114 11.40 -1.76 -2.50
CA VAL A 114 11.54 -0.37 -2.98
C VAL A 114 12.12 0.52 -1.87
N ILE A 115 11.55 0.44 -0.67
CA ILE A 115 12.07 1.17 0.51
C ILE A 115 13.53 0.74 0.79
N ARG A 116 13.84 -0.55 0.70
CA ARG A 116 15.18 -1.09 0.94
C ARG A 116 16.22 -0.48 0.00
N GLN A 117 15.94 -0.43 -1.30
CA GLN A 117 16.85 0.13 -2.30
C GLN A 117 17.09 1.63 -2.05
N THR A 118 16.02 2.38 -1.76
CA THR A 118 16.10 3.81 -1.45
C THR A 118 16.96 4.07 -0.22
N LEU A 119 16.69 3.38 0.88
CA LEU A 119 17.48 3.51 2.11
C LEU A 119 18.95 3.15 1.91
N LEU A 120 19.25 2.08 1.15
CA LEU A 120 20.63 1.70 0.84
C LEU A 120 21.33 2.75 -0.04
N SER A 121 20.67 3.27 -1.08
CA SER A 121 21.27 4.30 -1.93
C SER A 121 21.57 5.60 -1.16
N ALA A 122 20.72 5.96 -0.19
CA ALA A 122 20.94 7.09 0.72
C ALA A 122 22.04 6.80 1.75
N ALA A 123 22.19 5.54 2.18
CA ALA A 123 23.18 5.11 3.15
C ALA A 123 24.59 4.93 2.55
N LEU A 124 24.72 4.62 1.27
CA LEU A 124 26.00 4.36 0.60
C LEU A 124 26.59 5.60 -0.08
N GLN A 125 26.21 6.78 0.38
CA GLN A 125 26.74 8.07 -0.08
C GLN A 125 28.20 8.27 0.36
N ASP A 126 29.01 8.90 -0.50
CA ASP A 126 30.40 9.33 -0.28
C ASP A 126 30.47 10.53 0.68
N TYR A 127 29.84 10.39 1.85
CA TYR A 127 29.68 11.45 2.84
C TYR A 127 29.69 10.88 4.26
N PRO A 128 30.58 11.36 5.16
CA PRO A 128 30.85 10.68 6.42
C PRO A 128 29.94 11.06 7.59
N ASN A 129 29.14 12.11 7.48
CA ASN A 129 28.29 12.61 8.57
C ASN A 129 26.82 12.62 8.13
N LYS A 130 26.27 11.42 7.97
CA LYS A 130 24.92 11.21 7.42
C LYS A 130 24.06 10.31 8.29
N ARG A 131 22.79 10.68 8.39
CA ARG A 131 21.71 9.91 9.00
C ARG A 131 20.62 9.67 7.97
N VAL A 132 20.01 8.48 7.95
CA VAL A 132 18.89 8.14 7.08
C VAL A 132 17.69 7.75 7.94
N VAL A 133 16.58 8.46 7.77
CA VAL A 133 15.38 8.29 8.57
C VAL A 133 14.21 7.87 7.69
N LEU A 134 13.64 6.70 7.98
CA LEU A 134 12.40 6.25 7.37
C LEU A 134 11.21 6.88 8.12
N LEU A 135 10.43 7.72 7.44
CA LEU A 135 9.22 8.32 8.01
C LEU A 135 8.00 7.49 7.59
N LEU A 136 7.59 6.55 8.43
CA LEU A 136 6.43 5.70 8.21
C LEU A 136 5.13 6.48 8.45
N ASP A 137 4.29 6.55 7.43
CA ASP A 137 2.97 7.21 7.49
C ASP A 137 1.80 6.22 7.46
N ASP A 138 2.08 4.92 7.51
CA ASP A 138 1.09 3.85 7.59
C ASP A 138 0.21 3.99 8.84
N PRO A 139 -1.06 3.52 8.81
CA PRO A 139 -1.88 3.48 10.02
C PRO A 139 -1.19 2.64 11.09
N PRO A 140 -1.06 3.13 12.35
CA PRO A 140 -0.29 2.43 13.39
C PRO A 140 -0.89 1.08 13.77
N ASN A 141 -2.20 0.93 13.58
CA ASN A 141 -2.98 -0.30 13.76
C ASN A 141 -3.69 -0.67 12.44
N PRO A 142 -3.00 -1.27 11.46
CA PRO A 142 -3.62 -1.68 10.20
C PRO A 142 -4.68 -2.76 10.40
N LYS A 143 -5.77 -2.68 9.63
CA LYS A 143 -6.89 -3.63 9.71
C LYS A 143 -6.56 -5.00 9.09
N THR A 144 -5.75 -5.05 8.03
CA THR A 144 -5.45 -6.29 7.32
C THR A 144 -4.13 -6.90 7.76
N ARG A 145 -4.04 -8.24 7.73
CA ARG A 145 -2.82 -8.99 8.07
C ARG A 145 -1.67 -8.61 7.15
N HIS A 146 -1.91 -8.48 5.85
CA HIS A 146 -0.90 -8.02 4.91
C HIS A 146 -0.32 -6.65 5.31
N ALA A 147 -1.19 -5.68 5.64
CA ALA A 147 -0.75 -4.35 6.02
C ALA A 147 0.00 -4.33 7.37
N ARG A 148 -0.38 -5.18 8.33
CA ARG A 148 0.39 -5.37 9.58
C ARG A 148 1.78 -5.93 9.31
N LYS A 149 1.89 -6.98 8.48
CA LYS A 149 3.17 -7.56 8.08
C LYS A 149 4.06 -6.55 7.37
N ALA A 150 3.50 -5.79 6.43
CA ALA A 150 4.22 -4.73 5.72
C ALA A 150 4.69 -3.63 6.68
N LEU A 151 3.84 -3.18 7.62
CA LEU A 151 4.21 -2.20 8.63
C LEU A 151 5.34 -2.70 9.54
N TRP A 152 5.26 -3.95 10.02
CA TRP A 152 6.31 -4.56 10.82
C TRP A 152 7.64 -4.67 10.06
N ALA A 153 7.59 -5.13 8.81
CA ALA A 153 8.75 -5.16 7.93
C ALA A 153 9.34 -3.75 7.74
N GLY A 154 8.50 -2.73 7.54
CA GLY A 154 8.93 -1.33 7.45
C GLY A 154 9.60 -0.81 8.73
N ARG A 155 9.08 -1.16 9.91
CA ARG A 155 9.66 -0.78 11.22
C ARG A 155 11.03 -1.43 11.45
N THR A 156 11.20 -2.69 11.05
CA THR A 156 12.45 -3.46 11.27
C THR A 156 13.53 -3.18 10.21
N LEU A 157 13.15 -2.75 9.01
CA LEU A 157 14.07 -2.60 7.88
C LEU A 157 15.28 -1.68 8.16
N PRO A 158 15.14 -0.47 8.75
CA PRO A 158 16.30 0.38 9.06
C PRO A 158 17.30 -0.30 10.01
N PHE A 159 16.83 -1.09 10.98
CA PHE A 159 17.69 -1.83 11.92
C PHE A 159 18.43 -3.00 11.24
N ASN A 160 17.76 -3.69 10.32
CA ASN A 160 18.38 -4.74 9.51
C ASN A 160 19.48 -4.15 8.62
N LEU A 161 19.24 -2.99 8.01
CA LEU A 161 20.24 -2.29 7.21
C LEU A 161 21.40 -1.74 8.05
N GLN A 162 21.13 -1.26 9.27
CA GLN A 162 22.18 -0.87 10.21
C GLN A 162 23.10 -2.05 10.53
N THR A 163 22.53 -3.24 10.73
CA THR A 163 23.30 -4.48 10.98
C THR A 163 24.12 -4.87 9.76
N LEU A 164 23.54 -4.80 8.55
CA LEU A 164 24.22 -5.10 7.29
C LEU A 164 25.44 -4.20 7.04
N LEU A 165 25.33 -2.89 7.32
CA LEU A 165 26.41 -1.93 7.07
C LEU A 165 27.40 -1.81 8.24
N LYS A 166 27.11 -2.44 9.39
CA LYS A 166 28.00 -2.42 10.56
C LYS A 166 29.33 -3.11 10.26
N GLU A 167 29.29 -4.31 9.67
CA GLU A 167 30.48 -5.09 9.31
C GLU A 167 31.47 -4.30 8.43
N PRO A 168 31.08 -3.76 7.25
CA PRO A 168 32.00 -3.00 6.42
C PRO A 168 32.46 -1.70 7.08
N ALA A 169 31.60 -1.02 7.86
CA ALA A 169 31.98 0.19 8.58
C ALA A 169 33.05 -0.08 9.65
N GLU A 170 32.90 -1.15 10.44
CA GLU A 170 33.85 -1.52 11.49
C GLU A 170 35.17 -2.01 10.90
N TYR A 171 35.13 -2.81 9.82
CA TYR A 171 36.32 -3.29 9.14
C TYR A 171 37.21 -2.14 8.67
N VAL A 172 36.64 -1.17 7.93
CA VAL A 172 37.39 -0.03 7.42
C VAL A 172 37.84 0.90 8.56
N ALA A 173 37.01 1.09 9.59
CA ALA A 173 37.36 1.93 10.74
C ALA A 173 38.53 1.36 11.54
N GLN A 174 38.57 0.04 11.76
CA GLN A 174 39.69 -0.64 12.43
C GLN A 174 40.98 -0.53 11.63
N ALA A 175 40.91 -0.73 10.31
CA ALA A 175 42.08 -0.57 9.43
C ALA A 175 42.61 0.87 9.43
N HIS A 176 41.71 1.87 9.40
CA HIS A 176 42.06 3.28 9.46
C HIS A 176 42.70 3.66 10.80
N ALA A 177 42.11 3.21 11.92
CA ALA A 177 42.68 3.42 13.25
C ALA A 177 44.09 2.83 13.38
N ALA A 178 44.29 1.60 12.89
CA ALA A 178 45.60 0.95 12.91
C ALA A 178 46.63 1.72 12.07
N PHE A 179 46.24 2.30 10.93
CA PHE A 179 47.10 3.20 10.16
C PHE A 179 47.46 4.46 10.94
N LEU A 180 46.48 5.11 11.59
CA LEU A 180 46.73 6.32 12.39
C LEU A 180 47.66 6.06 13.57
N ASP A 181 47.52 4.90 14.25
CA ASP A 181 48.40 4.48 15.33
C ASP A 181 49.85 4.27 14.84
N ARG A 182 50.04 3.60 13.70
CA ARG A 182 51.37 3.40 13.09
C ARG A 182 51.99 4.73 12.64
N ARG A 183 51.18 5.63 12.08
CA ARG A 183 51.61 6.98 11.69
C ARG A 183 52.05 7.78 12.91
N ALA A 184 51.30 7.74 14.01
CA ALA A 184 51.65 8.40 15.27
C ALA A 184 52.92 7.83 15.93
N ALA A 185 53.16 6.52 15.78
CA ALA A 185 54.37 5.84 16.23
C ALA A 185 55.62 6.13 15.36
N GLY A 186 55.48 6.91 14.29
CA GLY A 186 56.59 7.30 13.42
C GLY A 186 56.98 6.26 12.36
N ASN A 187 56.13 5.24 12.11
CA ASN A 187 56.37 4.28 11.04
C ASN A 187 56.27 4.98 9.67
N ARG A 188 57.33 4.85 8.86
CA ARG A 188 57.41 5.42 7.50
C ARG A 188 57.48 4.36 6.41
N ASN A 189 57.06 3.11 6.67
CA ASN A 189 56.96 2.11 5.61
C ASN A 189 55.74 2.38 4.71
N LEU A 190 55.88 3.38 3.84
CA LEU A 190 54.84 3.85 2.93
C LEU A 190 54.35 2.75 1.96
N GLY A 191 55.21 1.77 1.65
CA GLY A 191 54.84 0.63 0.81
C GLY A 191 53.78 -0.26 1.46
N ASP A 192 53.98 -0.61 2.73
CA ASP A 192 53.04 -1.42 3.50
C ASP A 192 51.72 -0.68 3.73
N GLU A 193 51.76 0.63 3.98
CA GLU A 193 50.52 1.41 4.16
C GLU A 193 49.71 1.52 2.85
N CYS A 194 50.37 1.62 1.70
CA CYS A 194 49.70 1.53 0.39
C CYS A 194 49.04 0.15 0.17
N VAL A 195 49.69 -0.93 0.61
CA VAL A 195 49.14 -2.29 0.53
C VAL A 195 47.94 -2.44 1.47
N GLY A 196 48.04 -2.01 2.72
CA GLY A 196 46.93 -2.07 3.68
C GLY A 196 45.68 -1.33 3.20
N LEU A 197 45.84 -0.16 2.57
CA LEU A 197 44.73 0.58 1.96
C LEU A 197 44.17 -0.14 0.72
N SER A 198 45.05 -0.70 -0.12
CA SER A 198 44.67 -1.52 -1.28
C SER A 198 43.81 -2.73 -0.87
N ASP A 199 44.20 -3.42 0.20
CA ASP A 199 43.46 -4.57 0.73
C ASP A 199 42.07 -4.15 1.24
N CYS A 200 41.98 -2.99 1.88
CA CYS A 200 40.69 -2.44 2.33
C CYS A 200 39.74 -2.12 1.18
N PHE A 201 40.23 -1.50 0.11
CA PHE A 201 39.43 -1.27 -1.10
C PHE A 201 39.04 -2.58 -1.78
N SER A 202 39.94 -3.57 -1.82
CA SER A 202 39.65 -4.89 -2.40
C SER A 202 38.55 -5.62 -1.63
N TRP A 203 38.61 -5.59 -0.30
CA TRP A 203 37.59 -6.15 0.57
C TRP A 203 36.24 -5.45 0.39
N ALA A 204 36.23 -4.10 0.37
CA ALA A 204 35.01 -3.34 0.16
C ALA A 204 34.38 -3.62 -1.21
N SER A 205 35.18 -3.77 -2.27
CA SER A 205 34.71 -4.20 -3.58
C SER A 205 34.05 -5.57 -3.56
N ALA A 206 34.68 -6.56 -2.91
CA ALA A 206 34.10 -7.90 -2.77
C ALA A 206 32.76 -7.89 -2.01
N TRP A 207 32.63 -7.00 -1.01
CA TRP A 207 31.37 -6.78 -0.32
C TRP A 207 30.28 -6.26 -1.26
N PHE A 208 30.58 -5.24 -2.08
CA PHE A 208 29.63 -4.72 -3.08
C PHE A 208 29.23 -5.78 -4.12
N GLU A 209 30.18 -6.56 -4.64
CA GLU A 209 29.92 -7.66 -5.56
C GLU A 209 29.01 -8.73 -4.94
N THR A 210 29.20 -9.02 -3.66
CA THR A 210 28.33 -9.92 -2.90
C THR A 210 26.91 -9.37 -2.81
N GLN A 211 26.75 -8.09 -2.47
CA GLN A 211 25.42 -7.46 -2.42
C GLN A 211 24.75 -7.43 -3.80
N ALA A 212 25.50 -7.19 -4.87
CA ALA A 212 24.99 -7.20 -6.25
C ALA A 212 24.47 -8.60 -6.61
N LYS A 213 25.24 -9.65 -6.33
CA LYS A 213 24.89 -11.05 -6.62
C LYS A 213 23.58 -11.52 -5.98
N TYR A 214 23.27 -11.03 -4.77
CA TYR A 214 22.06 -11.42 -4.03
C TYR A 214 20.90 -10.42 -4.17
N SER A 215 21.06 -9.38 -4.98
CA SER A 215 19.98 -8.44 -5.27
C SER A 215 19.11 -8.96 -6.43
N PRO A 216 17.79 -8.79 -6.37
CA PRO A 216 16.91 -9.15 -7.48
C PRO A 216 17.20 -8.25 -8.70
N GLU A 217 16.98 -8.77 -9.91
CA GLU A 217 17.10 -8.04 -11.19
C GLU A 217 15.84 -8.27 -12.06
N GLU A 218 14.66 -8.17 -11.43
CA GLU A 218 13.38 -8.46 -12.09
C GLU A 218 12.86 -7.27 -12.92
N SER A 219 13.12 -6.04 -12.45
CA SER A 219 12.67 -4.81 -13.10
C SER A 219 13.83 -3.92 -13.56
N HIS A 220 13.55 -2.98 -14.47
CA HIS A 220 14.54 -2.01 -14.95
C HIS A 220 15.08 -1.10 -13.83
N THR A 221 14.31 -0.86 -12.77
CA THR A 221 14.75 -0.11 -11.60
C THR A 221 15.71 -0.92 -10.74
N ASP A 222 15.48 -2.22 -10.61
CA ASP A 222 16.37 -3.15 -9.90
C ASP A 222 17.73 -3.25 -10.60
N ILE A 223 17.72 -3.44 -11.92
CA ILE A 223 18.93 -3.46 -12.75
C ILE A 223 19.72 -2.17 -12.56
N TRP A 224 19.05 -1.02 -12.62
CA TRP A 224 19.72 0.27 -12.42
C TRP A 224 20.32 0.40 -11.01
N PHE A 225 19.61 -0.05 -9.98
CA PHE A 225 20.12 -0.07 -8.60
C PHE A 225 21.39 -0.92 -8.50
N VAL A 226 21.35 -2.16 -9.00
CA VAL A 226 22.49 -3.07 -8.98
C VAL A 226 23.67 -2.46 -9.74
N GLU A 227 23.47 -1.96 -10.94
CA GLU A 227 24.54 -1.38 -11.76
C GLU A 227 25.17 -0.13 -11.13
N GLN A 228 24.35 0.85 -10.71
CA GLN A 228 24.84 2.18 -10.33
C GLN A 228 25.19 2.29 -8.84
N VAL A 229 24.51 1.56 -7.97
CA VAL A 229 24.68 1.65 -6.51
C VAL A 229 25.59 0.55 -5.97
N LEU A 230 25.72 -0.60 -6.66
CA LEU A 230 26.52 -1.73 -6.19
C LEU A 230 27.72 -2.02 -7.12
N THR A 231 27.48 -2.32 -8.39
CA THR A 231 28.51 -2.75 -9.34
C THR A 231 29.53 -1.66 -9.64
N GLN A 232 29.08 -0.44 -9.97
CA GLN A 232 30.00 0.68 -10.22
C GLN A 232 30.89 1.02 -9.02
N PRO A 233 30.38 1.11 -7.78
CA PRO A 233 31.25 1.25 -6.60
C PRO A 233 32.22 0.09 -6.40
N ALA A 234 31.82 -1.15 -6.70
CA ALA A 234 32.72 -2.30 -6.69
C ALA A 234 33.88 -2.13 -7.69
N GLU A 235 33.57 -1.76 -8.94
CA GLU A 235 34.56 -1.51 -9.99
C GLU A 235 35.52 -0.38 -9.60
N ALA A 236 34.98 0.75 -9.15
CA ALA A 236 35.78 1.89 -8.69
C ALA A 236 36.69 1.50 -7.52
N GLY A 237 36.21 0.66 -6.59
CA GLY A 237 37.03 0.14 -5.50
C GLY A 237 38.17 -0.76 -5.98
N ARG A 238 37.95 -1.61 -7.00
CA ARG A 238 39.02 -2.45 -7.58
C ARG A 238 40.09 -1.60 -8.27
N GLU A 239 39.66 -0.56 -8.98
CA GLU A 239 40.59 0.39 -9.59
C GLU A 239 41.43 1.14 -8.55
N GLN A 240 40.79 1.60 -7.46
CA GLN A 240 41.48 2.23 -6.33
C GLN A 240 42.47 1.26 -5.67
N ALA A 241 42.07 0.02 -5.41
CA ALA A 241 42.96 -1.00 -4.87
C ALA A 241 44.20 -1.19 -5.76
N ALA A 242 44.00 -1.40 -7.06
CA ALA A 242 45.10 -1.57 -8.00
C ALA A 242 46.00 -0.32 -8.11
N GLN A 243 45.42 0.88 -8.00
CA GLN A 243 46.17 2.14 -7.98
C GLN A 243 47.08 2.24 -6.74
N TRP A 244 46.53 1.99 -5.54
CA TRP A 244 47.29 2.02 -4.29
C TRP A 244 48.35 0.92 -4.24
N PHE A 245 48.02 -0.29 -4.71
CA PHE A 245 49.00 -1.35 -4.85
C PHE A 245 50.18 -0.93 -5.74
N ARG A 246 49.94 -0.34 -6.92
CA ARG A 246 51.02 0.17 -7.79
C ARG A 246 51.84 1.30 -7.15
N ARG A 247 51.19 2.18 -6.37
CA ARG A 247 51.84 3.32 -5.69
C ARG A 247 52.96 2.87 -4.76
N ARG A 248 52.87 1.66 -4.18
CA ARG A 248 53.87 1.10 -3.24
C ARG A 248 55.32 1.10 -3.77
N THR A 249 55.52 1.05 -5.09
CA THR A 249 56.86 1.01 -5.71
C THR A 249 57.27 2.35 -6.35
N GLN A 250 56.44 3.39 -6.26
CA GLN A 250 56.65 4.70 -6.92
C GLN A 250 56.74 5.84 -5.90
N ILE A 251 57.40 5.59 -4.77
CA ILE A 251 57.46 6.49 -3.63
C ILE A 251 58.75 7.30 -3.69
N ASP A 252 58.64 8.61 -3.94
CA ASP A 252 59.80 9.51 -4.01
C ASP A 252 60.07 10.14 -2.62
N ALA A 253 61.33 10.09 -2.15
CA ALA A 253 61.70 10.36 -0.76
C ALA A 253 61.42 11.79 -0.27
N LEU A 254 61.24 12.75 -1.18
CA LEU A 254 60.95 14.16 -0.88
C LEU A 254 59.46 14.45 -0.56
N SER A 255 58.58 13.45 -0.57
CA SER A 255 57.10 13.62 -0.48
C SER A 255 56.37 12.72 0.53
N ALA A 256 57.08 12.07 1.46
CA ALA A 256 56.52 11.06 2.37
C ALA A 256 55.27 11.51 3.14
N ASP A 257 55.29 12.72 3.73
CA ASP A 257 54.17 13.23 4.54
C ASP A 257 52.91 13.47 3.69
N ARG A 258 53.09 13.92 2.44
CA ARG A 258 51.98 14.10 1.50
C ARG A 258 51.31 12.77 1.16
N ILE A 259 52.07 11.69 0.99
CA ILE A 259 51.51 10.36 0.70
C ILE A 259 50.71 9.84 1.90
N LEU A 260 51.21 10.05 3.12
CA LEU A 260 50.47 9.69 4.34
C LEU A 260 49.15 10.47 4.47
N ASP A 261 49.14 11.75 4.09
CA ASP A 261 47.89 12.54 4.04
C ASP A 261 46.93 12.04 2.96
N GLU A 262 47.44 11.63 1.78
CA GLU A 262 46.64 11.03 0.72
C GLU A 262 46.03 9.68 1.16
N ILE A 263 46.77 8.85 1.91
CA ILE A 263 46.29 7.58 2.49
C ILE A 263 45.21 7.83 3.55
N ASP A 264 45.45 8.77 4.47
CA ASP A 264 44.49 9.14 5.51
C ASP A 264 43.16 9.61 4.89
N ALA A 265 43.25 10.48 3.89
CA ALA A 265 42.10 10.95 3.12
C ALA A 265 41.34 9.79 2.46
N ALA A 266 42.04 8.86 1.82
CA ALA A 266 41.42 7.72 1.14
C ALA A 266 40.72 6.76 2.11
N TYR A 267 41.32 6.48 3.28
CA TYR A 267 40.65 5.74 4.35
C TYR A 267 39.40 6.47 4.85
N ALA A 268 39.50 7.77 5.09
CA ALA A 268 38.37 8.58 5.55
C ALA A 268 37.23 8.61 4.53
N GLN A 269 37.54 8.65 3.23
CA GLN A 269 36.55 8.55 2.16
C GLN A 269 35.84 7.20 2.16
N LEU A 270 36.59 6.10 2.21
CA LEU A 270 36.03 4.74 2.20
C LEU A 270 35.19 4.48 3.45
N ALA A 271 35.68 4.89 4.63
CA ALA A 271 34.95 4.80 5.89
C ALA A 271 33.66 5.64 5.83
N GLY A 272 33.76 6.84 5.25
CA GLY A 272 32.64 7.75 5.06
C GLY A 272 31.51 7.15 4.22
N ARG A 273 31.80 6.22 3.30
CA ARG A 273 30.78 5.53 2.49
C ARG A 273 29.88 4.63 3.33
N PHE A 274 30.47 3.80 4.19
CA PHE A 274 29.73 2.84 5.03
C PHE A 274 29.20 3.43 6.33
N HIS A 275 29.73 4.57 6.77
CA HIS A 275 29.27 5.21 8.00
C HIS A 275 27.89 5.86 7.80
N VAL A 276 26.87 5.30 8.45
CA VAL A 276 25.49 5.79 8.46
C VAL A 276 24.82 5.46 9.79
N GLU A 277 23.92 6.35 10.22
CA GLU A 277 22.96 6.08 11.28
C GLU A 277 21.55 5.95 10.70
N PHE A 278 20.87 4.85 10.99
CA PHE A 278 19.48 4.65 10.63
C PHE A 278 18.53 4.98 11.78
N ASP A 279 17.37 5.53 11.45
CA ASP A 279 16.27 5.77 12.40
C ASP A 279 14.91 5.55 11.70
N VAL A 280 13.88 5.35 12.51
CA VAL A 280 12.49 5.22 12.06
C VAL A 280 11.58 6.15 12.87
N PHE A 281 10.67 6.81 12.18
CA PHE A 281 9.70 7.70 12.80
C PHE A 281 8.30 7.46 12.26
N GLU A 282 7.36 7.26 13.16
CA GLU A 282 5.96 6.99 12.85
C GLU A 282 5.08 8.03 13.56
N ARG A 283 4.88 9.19 12.93
CA ARG A 283 4.17 10.32 13.58
C ARG A 283 2.75 9.95 14.06
N LYS A 284 2.09 9.02 13.35
CA LYS A 284 0.69 8.64 13.61
C LYS A 284 0.52 7.81 14.89
N GLN A 285 1.61 7.39 15.52
CA GLN A 285 1.56 6.82 16.87
C GLN A 285 1.26 7.88 17.93
N TYR A 286 1.51 9.16 17.63
CA TYR A 286 1.45 10.23 18.61
C TYR A 286 0.28 11.17 18.34
N SER A 287 -0.66 11.26 19.29
CA SER A 287 -1.90 12.03 19.15
C SER A 287 -1.66 13.55 19.10
N ASN A 288 -0.56 14.03 19.67
CA ASN A 288 -0.18 15.44 19.67
C ASN A 288 0.54 15.92 18.39
N LEU A 289 0.83 15.00 17.47
CA LEU A 289 1.37 15.33 16.15
C LEU A 289 0.24 15.36 15.12
N SER A 290 0.47 16.06 13.99
CA SER A 290 -0.53 16.17 12.94
C SER A 290 -0.94 14.78 12.43
N GLN A 291 -2.24 14.57 12.22
CA GLN A 291 -2.82 13.33 11.67
C GLN A 291 -3.18 13.45 10.18
N GLU A 292 -2.97 14.62 9.58
CA GLU A 292 -3.32 14.94 8.19
C GLU A 292 -2.62 13.99 7.20
N PRO A 293 -3.31 13.38 6.22
CA PRO A 293 -2.73 12.35 5.36
C PRO A 293 -1.90 12.94 4.19
N ASN A 294 -0.95 13.84 4.46
CA ASN A 294 -0.06 14.41 3.45
C ASN A 294 1.44 14.25 3.81
N LYS A 295 2.30 14.35 2.77
CA LYS A 295 3.76 14.19 2.88
C LYS A 295 4.40 15.33 3.69
N ALA A 296 3.96 16.57 3.43
CA ALA A 296 4.44 17.76 4.13
C ALA A 296 4.35 17.65 5.66
N MET A 297 3.23 17.14 6.19
CA MET A 297 3.04 16.98 7.63
C MET A 297 3.91 15.89 8.23
N ASN A 298 4.24 14.85 7.47
CA ASN A 298 5.20 13.84 7.91
C ASN A 298 6.60 14.44 8.07
N LEU A 299 7.04 15.22 7.07
CA LEU A 299 8.33 15.94 7.11
C LEU A 299 8.35 17.00 8.22
N ASN A 300 7.31 17.85 8.31
CA ASN A 300 7.20 18.91 9.31
C ASN A 300 7.19 18.36 10.74
N SER A 301 6.52 17.22 10.98
CA SER A 301 6.50 16.57 12.29
C SER A 301 7.91 16.16 12.73
N TYR A 302 8.75 15.65 11.82
CA TYR A 302 10.14 15.31 12.15
C TYR A 302 11.00 16.57 12.30
N LEU A 303 10.91 17.52 11.36
CA LEU A 303 11.67 18.77 11.37
C LEU A 303 11.42 19.58 12.65
N GLY A 304 10.17 19.63 13.12
CA GLY A 304 9.80 20.34 14.35
C GLY A 304 10.40 19.77 15.62
N LEU A 305 10.86 18.51 15.59
CA LEU A 305 11.51 17.83 16.71
C LEU A 305 13.04 17.88 16.63
N MET A 306 13.63 18.26 15.49
CA MET A 306 15.09 18.32 15.37
C MET A 306 15.69 19.32 16.36
N GLY A 307 16.71 18.87 17.10
CA GLY A 307 17.35 19.61 18.19
C GLY A 307 16.70 19.41 19.55
N THR A 308 15.63 18.61 19.65
CA THR A 308 14.92 18.37 20.91
C THR A 308 15.16 16.95 21.46
N ARG A 309 15.00 16.80 22.78
CA ARG A 309 14.93 15.51 23.45
C ARG A 309 13.48 15.19 23.74
N VAL A 310 13.01 14.05 23.26
CA VAL A 310 11.59 13.66 23.33
C VAL A 310 11.39 12.32 24.01
N LYS A 311 10.23 12.14 24.65
CA LYS A 311 9.81 10.89 25.28
C LYS A 311 8.32 10.62 25.03
N PRO A 312 7.92 9.39 24.70
CA PRO A 312 6.52 8.99 24.68
C PRO A 312 5.91 9.04 26.09
N VAL A 313 4.75 9.68 26.22
CA VAL A 313 3.97 9.79 27.46
C VAL A 313 2.53 9.36 27.16
N LEU A 314 2.01 8.40 27.90
CA LEU A 314 0.61 7.96 27.75
C LEU A 314 -0.32 8.94 28.49
N LEU A 315 -1.20 9.61 27.76
CA LEU A 315 -2.24 10.51 28.28
C LEU A 315 -3.63 9.95 27.97
N ARG A 316 -4.68 10.61 28.49
CA ARG A 316 -6.09 10.16 28.37
C ARG A 316 -6.58 10.06 26.91
N ASP A 317 -6.01 10.86 26.02
CA ASP A 317 -6.38 10.98 24.61
C ASP A 317 -5.39 10.27 23.66
N GLY A 318 -4.43 9.51 24.19
CA GLY A 318 -3.47 8.73 23.42
C GLY A 318 -2.03 8.89 23.89
N VAL A 319 -1.08 8.36 23.12
CA VAL A 319 0.35 8.55 23.38
C VAL A 319 0.76 9.92 22.83
N HIS A 320 1.36 10.76 23.65
CA HIS A 320 1.97 12.03 23.24
C HIS A 320 3.47 11.86 23.13
N LEU A 321 4.10 12.58 22.22
CA LEU A 321 5.56 12.73 22.17
C LEU A 321 5.93 14.09 22.75
N GLU A 322 6.41 14.11 23.99
CA GLU A 322 6.69 15.35 24.73
C GLU A 322 8.18 15.63 24.84
N GLU A 323 8.55 16.92 24.82
CA GLU A 323 9.92 17.35 25.10
C GLU A 323 10.25 17.11 26.58
N THR A 324 11.44 16.58 26.85
CA THR A 324 11.85 16.23 28.22
C THR A 324 13.33 16.48 28.47
N SER A 325 13.67 16.82 29.71
CA SER A 325 15.05 16.82 30.20
C SER A 325 15.49 15.46 30.77
N VAL A 326 14.55 14.52 30.97
CA VAL A 326 14.83 13.21 31.58
C VAL A 326 15.54 12.30 30.58
N LEU A 327 16.64 11.67 30.99
CA LEU A 327 17.41 10.76 30.12
C LEU A 327 16.68 9.45 29.87
N THR A 328 16.11 8.83 30.91
CA THR A 328 15.54 7.48 30.86
C THR A 328 14.28 7.40 29.99
N GLY A 329 14.35 6.55 28.96
CA GLY A 329 13.25 6.34 27.99
C GLY A 329 13.04 7.51 27.03
N SER A 330 13.96 8.49 26.99
CA SER A 330 13.95 9.58 26.01
C SER A 330 14.90 9.30 24.85
N ARG A 331 14.67 9.97 23.73
CA ARG A 331 15.58 9.99 22.58
C ARG A 331 15.84 11.41 22.12
N VAL A 332 17.05 11.67 21.63
CA VAL A 332 17.41 12.97 21.03
C VAL A 332 17.22 12.86 19.52
N ILE A 333 16.51 13.83 18.95
CA ILE A 333 16.47 14.02 17.50
C ILE A 333 17.56 15.05 17.17
N PRO A 334 18.67 14.69 16.52
CA PRO A 334 19.76 15.62 16.29
C PRO A 334 19.34 16.80 15.44
N ASP A 335 19.98 17.93 15.72
CA ASP A 335 19.90 19.08 14.86
C ASP A 335 20.98 19.01 13.77
N THR A 336 20.57 19.05 12.50
CA THR A 336 21.50 19.01 11.36
C THR A 336 21.31 20.24 10.46
N PRO A 337 22.39 20.91 10.02
CA PRO A 337 22.29 22.12 9.20
C PRO A 337 21.68 21.85 7.82
N TYR A 338 21.80 20.62 7.33
CA TYR A 338 21.28 20.19 6.05
C TYR A 338 20.32 19.00 6.18
N VAL A 339 19.29 19.01 5.32
CA VAL A 339 18.28 17.95 5.22
C VAL A 339 18.11 17.57 3.75
N ILE A 340 18.15 16.27 3.43
CA ILE A 340 17.79 15.75 2.10
C ILE A 340 16.37 15.21 2.18
N THR A 341 15.48 15.66 1.30
CA THR A 341 14.15 15.06 1.12
C THR A 341 14.18 14.10 -0.07
N LEU A 342 13.91 12.82 0.15
CA LEU A 342 14.02 11.76 -0.86
C LEU A 342 12.72 10.96 -0.89
N ASP A 343 12.11 10.77 -2.06
CA ASP A 343 10.93 9.91 -2.17
C ASP A 343 11.32 8.43 -2.00
N ALA A 344 10.42 7.61 -1.46
CA ALA A 344 10.70 6.21 -1.14
C ALA A 344 10.95 5.32 -2.38
N ASP A 345 10.68 5.81 -3.59
CA ASP A 345 10.98 5.19 -4.90
C ASP A 345 12.08 5.92 -5.68
N SER A 346 12.92 6.70 -5.00
CA SER A 346 14.00 7.48 -5.60
C SER A 346 15.36 6.99 -5.14
N LEU A 347 16.26 6.76 -6.09
CA LEU A 347 17.61 6.26 -5.85
C LEU A 347 18.66 7.33 -6.10
N LEU A 348 19.66 7.39 -5.22
CA LEU A 348 20.75 8.36 -5.27
C LEU A 348 22.04 7.73 -5.81
N LEU A 349 22.77 8.46 -6.64
CA LEU A 349 24.16 8.11 -6.99
C LEU A 349 25.10 8.38 -5.81
N PRO A 350 26.22 7.63 -5.65
CA PRO A 350 27.08 7.70 -4.47
C PRO A 350 27.61 9.09 -4.12
N GLN A 351 27.84 9.95 -5.11
CA GLN A 351 28.38 11.30 -4.93
C GLN A 351 27.32 12.38 -4.66
N TYR A 352 26.05 12.03 -4.47
CA TYR A 352 24.94 12.99 -4.35
C TYR A 352 25.16 13.96 -3.18
N ALA A 353 25.31 13.44 -1.96
CA ALA A 353 25.40 14.27 -0.77
C ALA A 353 26.67 15.14 -0.76
N SER A 354 27.83 14.55 -1.07
CA SER A 354 29.11 15.28 -1.09
C SER A 354 29.12 16.39 -2.13
N THR A 355 28.54 16.16 -3.31
CA THR A 355 28.44 17.17 -4.35
C THR A 355 27.57 18.34 -3.90
N LEU A 356 26.36 18.08 -3.40
CA LEU A 356 25.44 19.17 -3.07
C LEU A 356 25.86 19.95 -1.82
N VAL A 357 26.41 19.28 -0.80
CA VAL A 357 26.92 19.99 0.39
C VAL A 357 28.10 20.89 -0.02
N ARG A 358 29.04 20.39 -0.83
CA ARG A 358 30.16 21.20 -1.32
C ARG A 358 29.70 22.40 -2.12
N LEU A 359 28.59 22.29 -2.87
CA LEU A 359 27.97 23.43 -3.54
C LEU A 359 27.45 24.45 -2.53
N MET A 360 26.67 24.01 -1.53
CA MET A 360 26.04 24.90 -0.56
C MET A 360 27.02 25.56 0.41
N GLU A 361 28.19 24.95 0.64
CA GLU A 361 29.26 25.51 1.47
C GLU A 361 30.10 26.59 0.76
N GLN A 362 29.88 26.82 -0.55
CA GLN A 362 30.58 27.91 -1.25
C GLN A 362 30.11 29.28 -0.73
N PRO A 363 31.01 30.27 -0.55
CA PRO A 363 30.63 31.60 -0.09
C PRO A 363 29.55 32.27 -0.95
N GLU A 364 29.61 32.10 -2.28
CA GLU A 364 28.58 32.58 -3.22
C GLU A 364 27.19 31.93 -3.05
N HIS A 365 27.11 30.85 -2.27
CA HIS A 365 25.92 30.03 -2.04
C HIS A 365 25.47 30.06 -0.57
N ALA A 366 26.00 30.99 0.23
CA ALA A 366 25.59 31.20 1.63
C ALA A 366 24.08 31.51 1.78
N ARG A 367 23.48 32.23 0.81
CA ARG A 367 22.02 32.45 0.70
C ARG A 367 21.32 31.54 -0.32
N MET A 368 21.82 30.31 -0.48
CA MET A 368 21.09 29.23 -1.16
C MET A 368 20.30 28.42 -0.13
N ALA A 369 18.99 28.32 -0.32
CA ALA A 369 18.11 27.51 0.52
C ALA A 369 17.99 26.07 0.01
N VAL A 370 17.95 25.89 -1.31
CA VAL A 370 17.69 24.59 -1.94
C VAL A 370 18.69 24.34 -3.06
N ALA A 371 19.44 23.25 -2.94
CA ALA A 371 20.17 22.64 -4.05
C ALA A 371 19.36 21.46 -4.58
N GLN A 372 18.60 21.71 -5.65
CA GLN A 372 17.74 20.74 -6.31
C GLN A 372 18.55 19.94 -7.33
N THR A 373 18.40 18.62 -7.39
CA THR A 373 18.84 17.84 -8.55
C THR A 373 17.68 17.62 -9.52
N PRO A 374 17.96 17.39 -10.81
CA PRO A 374 16.94 17.03 -11.76
C PRO A 374 16.12 15.84 -11.28
N TYR A 375 14.80 15.97 -11.30
CA TYR A 375 13.94 14.79 -11.22
C TYR A 375 14.09 14.04 -12.54
N SER A 376 14.72 12.86 -12.50
CA SER A 376 15.07 12.08 -13.70
C SER A 376 14.39 10.72 -13.65
N ALA A 377 13.86 10.26 -14.78
CA ALA A 377 13.29 8.91 -14.86
C ALA A 377 14.40 7.87 -14.98
N PHE A 378 14.14 6.65 -14.49
CA PHE A 378 15.02 5.51 -14.78
C PHE A 378 15.12 5.29 -16.29
N PRO A 379 16.34 5.07 -16.82
CA PRO A 379 16.53 4.84 -18.25
C PRO A 379 15.94 3.50 -18.68
N ASN A 380 15.67 3.37 -19.99
CA ASN A 380 15.30 2.10 -20.63
C ASN A 380 14.03 1.42 -20.10
N ALA A 381 13.06 2.18 -19.57
CA ALA A 381 11.76 1.65 -19.18
C ALA A 381 11.11 0.83 -20.32
N PRO A 382 10.67 -0.42 -20.06
CA PRO A 382 10.11 -1.30 -21.09
C PRO A 382 8.68 -0.89 -21.47
N GLY A 383 7.93 -0.33 -20.52
CA GLY A 383 6.56 0.12 -20.73
C GLY A 383 6.47 1.37 -21.60
N LYS A 384 5.50 1.40 -22.53
CA LYS A 384 5.27 2.59 -23.38
C LYS A 384 4.83 3.81 -22.56
N MET A 385 4.02 3.58 -21.53
CA MET A 385 3.53 4.62 -20.62
C MET A 385 4.69 5.21 -19.81
N GLU A 386 5.43 4.38 -19.08
CA GLU A 386 6.62 4.79 -18.32
C GLU A 386 7.63 5.55 -19.18
N ARG A 387 7.98 5.01 -20.35
CA ARG A 387 8.90 5.67 -21.29
C ARG A 387 8.40 7.04 -21.74
N THR A 388 7.10 7.18 -22.03
CA THR A 388 6.53 8.47 -22.47
C THR A 388 6.47 9.46 -21.30
N ALA A 389 6.08 9.01 -20.11
CA ALA A 389 6.11 9.82 -18.90
C ALA A 389 7.55 10.27 -18.55
N GLY A 390 8.52 9.36 -18.68
CA GLY A 390 9.95 9.63 -18.53
C GLY A 390 10.45 10.67 -19.54
N ALA A 391 10.01 10.59 -20.81
CA ALA A 391 10.33 11.59 -21.81
C ALA A 391 9.86 13.00 -21.42
N THR A 392 8.64 13.15 -20.89
CA THR A 392 8.16 14.47 -20.41
C THR A 392 8.98 14.99 -19.23
N THR A 393 9.41 14.09 -18.35
CA THR A 393 10.22 14.39 -17.15
C THR A 393 11.63 14.85 -17.54
N ASP A 394 12.26 14.15 -18.48
CA ASP A 394 13.59 14.49 -18.98
C ASP A 394 13.62 15.81 -19.76
N ILE A 395 12.52 16.19 -20.42
CA ILE A 395 12.38 17.51 -21.02
C ILE A 395 12.19 18.58 -19.93
N GLN A 396 11.42 18.31 -18.88
CA GLN A 396 11.32 19.21 -17.74
C GLN A 396 12.68 19.47 -17.10
N TYR A 397 13.56 18.46 -17.01
CA TYR A 397 14.95 18.68 -16.58
C TYR A 397 15.64 19.80 -17.38
N LEU A 398 15.56 19.79 -18.71
CA LEU A 398 16.15 20.84 -19.56
C LEU A 398 15.54 22.21 -19.26
N VAL A 399 14.22 22.28 -19.10
CA VAL A 399 13.51 23.51 -18.76
C VAL A 399 13.97 24.06 -17.41
N HIS A 400 14.12 23.22 -16.38
CA HIS A 400 14.57 23.64 -15.05
C HIS A 400 16.05 24.08 -15.02
N GLN A 401 16.90 23.54 -15.91
CA GLN A 401 18.27 24.09 -16.10
C GLN A 401 18.21 25.53 -16.62
N GLY A 402 17.29 25.80 -17.55
CA GLY A 402 16.99 27.13 -18.04
C GLY A 402 16.47 28.06 -16.95
N PHE A 403 15.54 27.59 -16.12
CA PHE A 403 14.97 28.37 -15.02
C PHE A 403 16.06 28.84 -14.05
N THR A 404 17.04 27.99 -13.73
CA THR A 404 18.17 28.36 -12.87
C THR A 404 18.97 29.53 -13.42
N ARG A 405 19.16 29.62 -14.74
CA ARG A 405 19.88 30.74 -15.38
C ARG A 405 19.17 32.08 -15.19
N PHE A 406 17.85 32.07 -15.03
CA PHE A 406 17.01 33.26 -14.87
C PHE A 406 16.50 33.45 -13.43
N GLY A 407 16.97 32.67 -12.45
CA GLY A 407 16.47 32.74 -11.07
C GLY A 407 15.01 32.28 -10.90
N ALA A 408 14.49 31.50 -11.85
CA ALA A 408 13.11 31.04 -11.91
C ALA A 408 12.90 29.63 -11.31
N THR A 409 13.90 29.08 -10.62
CA THR A 409 13.88 27.69 -10.12
C THR A 409 12.83 27.47 -9.04
N PHE A 410 12.09 26.36 -9.16
CA PHE A 410 11.24 25.81 -8.12
C PHE A 410 11.89 24.59 -7.45
N TRP A 411 11.63 24.44 -6.15
CA TRP A 411 11.79 23.18 -5.43
C TRP A 411 10.62 22.26 -5.81
N VAL A 412 10.93 21.03 -6.21
CA VAL A 412 9.96 20.04 -6.73
C VAL A 412 9.78 18.83 -5.81
N GLY A 413 9.97 19.04 -4.50
CA GLY A 413 9.40 18.20 -3.43
C GLY A 413 10.22 16.96 -3.05
N ALA A 414 11.13 16.52 -3.90
CA ALA A 414 12.09 15.46 -3.61
C ALA A 414 13.40 15.68 -4.37
N ASN A 415 14.40 14.86 -4.05
CA ASN A 415 15.73 14.91 -4.66
C ASN A 415 16.37 16.29 -4.50
N ALA A 416 16.29 16.86 -3.30
CA ALA A 416 16.88 18.15 -2.97
C ALA A 416 17.59 18.15 -1.62
N LEU A 417 18.71 18.87 -1.55
CA LEU A 417 19.38 19.25 -0.31
C LEU A 417 18.86 20.63 0.14
N LEU A 418 18.33 20.68 1.35
CA LEU A 418 17.72 21.85 1.98
C LEU A 418 18.61 22.36 3.11
N ARG A 419 18.74 23.68 3.22
CA ARG A 419 19.37 24.33 4.39
C ARG A 419 18.32 24.53 5.49
N LYS A 420 18.54 23.94 6.66
CA LYS A 420 17.58 24.01 7.79
C LYS A 420 17.28 25.45 8.23
N SER A 421 18.30 26.31 8.30
CA SER A 421 18.11 27.72 8.67
C SER A 421 17.21 28.49 7.70
N ALA A 422 17.16 28.10 6.42
CA ALA A 422 16.26 28.72 5.45
C ALA A 422 14.81 28.29 5.66
N LEU A 423 14.60 27.01 6.04
CA LEU A 423 13.28 26.49 6.40
C LEU A 423 12.76 27.13 7.71
N GLU A 424 13.65 27.38 8.67
CA GLU A 424 13.30 28.07 9.92
C GLU A 424 12.82 29.52 9.67
N GLU A 425 13.43 30.26 8.74
CA GLU A 425 13.02 31.63 8.39
C GLU A 425 11.61 31.75 7.76
N ILE A 426 11.10 30.65 7.20
CA ILE A 426 9.76 30.57 6.60
C ILE A 426 8.76 29.76 7.44
N CYS A 427 9.21 29.25 8.60
CA CYS A 427 8.38 28.42 9.46
C CYS A 427 7.21 29.23 10.02
N VAL A 428 6.02 28.62 9.98
CA VAL A 428 4.79 29.17 10.58
C VAL A 428 4.30 28.22 11.65
N GLU A 429 3.96 28.75 12.83
CA GLU A 429 3.31 27.98 13.88
C GLU A 429 1.80 28.19 13.82
N GLU A 430 1.03 27.09 13.82
CA GLU A 430 -0.42 27.13 13.91
C GLU A 430 -0.90 26.16 14.99
N ARG A 431 -2.00 26.52 15.66
CA ARG A 431 -2.62 25.67 16.67
C ARG A 431 -3.75 24.88 16.04
N GLU A 432 -3.56 23.56 15.92
CA GLU A 432 -4.58 22.62 15.48
C GLU A 432 -5.27 21.96 16.70
N SER A 433 -6.33 21.19 16.45
CA SER A 433 -7.01 20.41 17.49
C SER A 433 -6.12 19.35 18.15
N THR A 434 -5.05 18.93 17.47
CA THR A 434 -4.06 17.96 17.96
C THR A 434 -2.93 18.61 18.74
N GLY A 435 -2.69 19.92 18.59
CA GLY A 435 -1.58 20.60 19.26
C GLY A 435 -0.98 21.75 18.46
N LEU A 436 0.21 22.20 18.87
CA LEU A 436 0.99 23.19 18.14
C LEU A 436 1.72 22.50 16.97
N VAL A 437 1.44 22.93 15.74
CA VAL A 437 2.07 22.39 14.53
C VAL A 437 3.02 23.44 13.95
N ARG A 438 4.30 23.07 13.84
CA ARG A 438 5.33 23.86 13.15
C ARG A 438 5.38 23.46 11.67
N ARG A 439 5.08 24.41 10.77
CA ARG A 439 5.09 24.18 9.32
C ARG A 439 6.28 24.85 8.66
N TYR A 440 7.30 24.06 8.38
CA TYR A 440 8.46 24.44 7.58
C TYR A 440 8.17 24.38 6.08
N ILE A 441 7.35 23.39 5.70
CA ILE A 441 6.89 23.13 4.34
C ILE A 441 5.37 23.41 4.30
N GLN A 442 4.94 24.33 3.44
CA GLN A 442 3.57 24.85 3.41
C GLN A 442 2.57 23.81 2.90
N ASP A 443 1.48 23.52 3.61
CA ASP A 443 0.53 22.44 3.25
C ASP A 443 -0.83 22.94 2.75
N ARG A 444 -0.95 24.23 2.44
CA ARG A 444 -2.19 24.82 1.95
C ARG A 444 -2.56 24.32 0.55
N THR A 445 -1.56 23.88 -0.20
CA THR A 445 -1.73 23.28 -1.53
C THR A 445 -1.12 21.89 -1.56
N VAL A 446 -1.52 21.08 -2.54
CA VAL A 446 -0.97 19.73 -2.77
C VAL A 446 0.39 19.72 -3.50
N ILE A 447 0.95 20.90 -3.77
CA ILE A 447 2.30 21.13 -4.31
C ILE A 447 3.05 22.06 -3.34
N GLU A 448 3.17 21.57 -2.11
CA GLU A 448 3.70 22.26 -0.93
C GLU A 448 5.10 22.89 -1.13
N ASP A 449 5.89 22.23 -1.95
CA ASP A 449 7.27 22.51 -2.32
C ASP A 449 7.39 23.79 -3.18
N THR A 450 6.50 23.89 -4.16
CA THR A 450 6.37 25.00 -5.09
C THR A 450 5.87 26.23 -4.36
N GLU A 451 4.96 26.06 -3.39
CA GLU A 451 4.48 27.15 -2.54
C GLU A 451 5.58 27.67 -1.61
N SER A 452 6.31 26.76 -0.96
CA SER A 452 7.43 27.08 -0.06
C SER A 452 8.57 27.80 -0.79
N THR A 453 8.77 27.51 -2.09
CA THR A 453 9.72 28.25 -2.93
C THR A 453 9.44 29.76 -2.94
N VAL A 454 8.18 30.17 -3.04
CA VAL A 454 7.82 31.60 -3.10
C VAL A 454 8.12 32.30 -1.78
N ASP A 455 7.97 31.61 -0.64
CA ASP A 455 8.36 32.15 0.67
C ASP A 455 9.87 32.34 0.79
N LEU A 456 10.64 31.33 0.37
CA LEU A 456 12.10 31.40 0.34
C LEU A 456 12.58 32.59 -0.50
N LEU A 457 12.05 32.74 -1.71
CA LEU A 457 12.37 33.88 -2.59
C LEU A 457 12.00 35.22 -1.93
N SER A 458 10.86 35.29 -1.25
CA SER A 458 10.40 36.50 -0.56
C SER A 458 11.29 36.88 0.64
N LYS A 459 12.01 35.91 1.22
CA LYS A 459 13.03 36.09 2.27
C LYS A 459 14.45 36.29 1.70
N GLY A 460 14.59 36.42 0.38
CA GLY A 460 15.87 36.65 -0.28
C GLY A 460 16.77 35.41 -0.36
N TRP A 461 16.21 34.21 -0.19
CA TRP A 461 16.91 32.96 -0.47
C TRP A 461 16.86 32.63 -1.96
N SER A 462 17.89 31.93 -2.44
CA SER A 462 17.98 31.42 -3.80
C SER A 462 17.82 29.90 -3.86
N LEU A 463 17.36 29.41 -5.01
CA LEU A 463 17.27 27.99 -5.33
C LEU A 463 18.11 27.71 -6.57
N TYR A 464 18.77 26.55 -6.60
CA TYR A 464 19.68 26.19 -7.68
C TYR A 464 19.43 24.76 -8.13
N ASN A 465 19.17 24.57 -9.44
CA ASN A 465 19.10 23.24 -10.02
C ASN A 465 20.48 22.79 -10.52
N TYR A 466 21.04 21.77 -9.88
CA TYR A 466 22.33 21.19 -10.22
C TYR A 466 22.27 20.50 -11.60
N GLN A 467 23.32 20.65 -12.42
CA GLN A 467 23.26 20.19 -13.81
C GLN A 467 23.32 18.66 -13.95
N GLN A 468 24.01 17.97 -13.05
CA GLN A 468 24.17 16.51 -13.15
C GLN A 468 22.94 15.79 -12.62
N ARG A 469 22.51 14.74 -13.32
CA ARG A 469 21.51 13.79 -12.84
C ARG A 469 22.17 12.92 -11.77
N LEU A 470 21.81 13.15 -10.51
CA LEU A 470 22.35 12.42 -9.36
C LEU A 470 21.27 11.62 -8.61
N ALA A 471 20.00 11.80 -8.97
CA ALA A 471 18.87 11.09 -8.40
C ALA A 471 17.92 10.67 -9.52
N TYR A 472 17.34 9.47 -9.37
CA TYR A 472 16.46 8.85 -10.35
C TYR A 472 15.22 8.31 -9.64
N SER A 473 14.06 8.48 -10.24
CA SER A 473 12.78 8.17 -9.61
C SER A 473 11.87 7.38 -10.56
N ALA A 474 11.03 6.54 -9.99
CA ALA A 474 10.08 5.74 -10.76
C ALA A 474 9.04 6.64 -11.46
N THR A 475 8.59 6.20 -12.64
CA THR A 475 7.47 6.82 -13.37
C THR A 475 6.26 5.90 -13.33
N PRO A 476 5.01 6.42 -13.38
CA PRO A 476 3.82 5.59 -13.30
C PRO A 476 3.75 4.52 -14.40
N PRO A 477 3.45 3.24 -14.04
CA PRO A 477 3.44 2.11 -14.98
C PRO A 477 2.24 2.13 -15.94
N ASP A 478 1.13 2.76 -15.55
CA ASP A 478 -0.14 2.76 -16.28
C ASP A 478 -0.81 4.15 -16.31
N PHE A 479 -1.84 4.29 -17.14
CA PHE A 479 -2.54 5.56 -17.30
C PHE A 479 -3.38 5.97 -16.07
N GLY A 480 -3.98 5.02 -15.35
CA GLY A 480 -4.79 5.31 -14.16
C GLY A 480 -3.96 5.91 -13.02
N SER A 481 -2.78 5.34 -12.75
CA SER A 481 -1.81 5.84 -11.77
C SER A 481 -1.25 7.21 -12.18
N LEU A 482 -1.00 7.43 -13.48
CA LEU A 482 -0.60 8.72 -14.03
C LEU A 482 -1.68 9.80 -13.83
N ILE A 483 -2.96 9.49 -14.08
CA ILE A 483 -4.07 10.44 -13.86
C ILE A 483 -4.04 10.96 -12.43
N ILE A 484 -3.89 10.06 -11.45
CA ILE A 484 -3.87 10.45 -10.03
C ILE A 484 -2.65 11.33 -9.73
N GLN A 485 -1.50 11.05 -10.33
CA GLN A 485 -0.31 11.90 -10.20
C GLN A 485 -0.54 13.29 -10.79
N ARG A 486 -1.02 13.38 -12.04
CA ARG A 486 -1.16 14.65 -12.78
C ARG A 486 -2.32 15.51 -12.31
N ALA A 487 -3.41 14.90 -11.84
CA ALA A 487 -4.50 15.60 -11.17
C ALA A 487 -4.00 16.39 -9.95
N ARG A 488 -3.08 15.82 -9.14
CA ARG A 488 -2.49 16.52 -8.00
C ARG A 488 -1.72 17.75 -8.44
N TRP A 489 -0.89 17.67 -9.47
CA TRP A 489 -0.09 18.81 -9.93
C TRP A 489 -0.96 19.95 -10.49
N ALA A 490 -2.07 19.61 -11.15
CA ALA A 490 -3.02 20.61 -11.66
C ALA A 490 -3.80 21.35 -10.55
N ASN A 491 -3.94 20.77 -9.36
CA ASN A 491 -4.75 21.32 -8.27
C ASN A 491 -4.15 22.53 -7.53
N GLY A 492 -2.87 22.89 -7.73
CA GLY A 492 -2.21 23.88 -6.87
C GLY A 492 -1.73 25.17 -7.51
N GLY A 493 -1.38 25.15 -8.80
CA GLY A 493 -0.66 26.28 -9.44
C GLY A 493 -1.39 27.62 -9.32
N LEU A 494 -2.71 27.63 -9.51
CA LEU A 494 -3.53 28.84 -9.45
C LEU A 494 -3.68 29.40 -8.02
N ILE A 495 -3.59 28.56 -6.98
CA ILE A 495 -3.63 29.00 -5.57
C ILE A 495 -2.34 29.74 -5.17
N ILE A 496 -1.20 29.34 -5.76
CA ILE A 496 0.12 29.95 -5.50
C ILE A 496 0.28 31.27 -6.27
N LEU A 497 -0.36 31.41 -7.43
CA LEU A 497 -0.18 32.54 -8.35
C LEU A 497 -0.32 33.93 -7.69
N PRO A 498 -1.34 34.24 -6.86
CA PRO A 498 -1.44 35.56 -6.22
C PRO A 498 -0.22 35.91 -5.35
N LYS A 499 0.34 34.91 -4.66
CA LYS A 499 1.53 35.04 -3.82
C LYS A 499 2.76 35.36 -4.66
N LEU A 500 2.94 34.63 -5.77
CA LEU A 500 4.02 34.89 -6.74
C LEU A 500 3.89 36.29 -7.36
N LEU A 501 2.69 36.71 -7.76
CA LEU A 501 2.46 38.04 -8.32
C LEU A 501 2.77 39.15 -7.31
N SER A 502 2.45 38.96 -6.03
CA SER A 502 2.81 39.88 -4.96
C SER A 502 4.33 40.03 -4.81
N PHE A 503 5.06 38.90 -4.82
CA PHE A 503 6.52 38.89 -4.84
C PHE A 503 7.06 39.65 -6.06
N LEU A 504 6.65 39.26 -7.27
CA LEU A 504 7.13 39.85 -8.52
C LEU A 504 6.83 41.35 -8.61
N ARG A 505 5.71 41.83 -8.06
CA ARG A 505 5.38 43.27 -8.01
C ARG A 505 6.39 44.08 -7.20
N ARG A 506 6.96 43.50 -6.15
CA ARG A 506 7.97 44.11 -5.27
C ARG A 506 9.40 43.96 -5.81
N THR A 507 9.62 42.99 -6.69
CA THR A 507 10.93 42.76 -7.33
C THR A 507 11.27 43.86 -8.35
N PRO A 508 12.48 44.43 -8.33
CA PRO A 508 12.93 45.42 -9.32
C PRO A 508 12.79 44.92 -10.76
N LYS A 509 12.33 45.76 -11.68
CA LYS A 509 12.06 45.38 -13.07
C LYS A 509 13.31 45.51 -13.94
N GLN A 510 14.10 44.45 -13.98
CA GLN A 510 15.25 44.27 -14.87
C GLN A 510 14.98 43.13 -15.87
N LEU A 511 15.71 43.08 -16.99
CA LEU A 511 15.48 42.09 -18.06
C LEU A 511 15.54 40.64 -17.55
N GLY A 512 16.45 40.34 -16.61
CA GLY A 512 16.52 39.03 -15.94
C GLY A 512 15.29 38.70 -15.09
N THR A 513 14.79 39.66 -14.31
CA THR A 513 13.59 39.49 -13.48
C THR A 513 12.29 39.43 -14.29
N ILE A 514 12.27 40.01 -15.49
CA ILE A 514 11.14 39.85 -16.42
C ILE A 514 11.10 38.42 -16.93
N ALA A 515 12.25 37.87 -17.38
CA ALA A 515 12.34 36.47 -17.77
C ALA A 515 11.97 35.53 -16.60
N GLN A 516 12.42 35.83 -15.38
CA GLN A 516 12.02 35.12 -14.17
C GLN A 516 10.49 35.09 -14.02
N GLY A 517 9.84 36.26 -14.06
CA GLY A 517 8.40 36.38 -13.90
C GLY A 517 7.62 35.64 -14.99
N LEU A 518 8.03 35.76 -16.25
CA LEU A 518 7.39 35.05 -17.36
C LEU A 518 7.47 33.53 -17.17
N LEU A 519 8.67 33.00 -16.90
CA LEU A 519 8.86 31.55 -16.73
C LEU A 519 8.07 31.00 -15.53
N GLN A 520 8.08 31.70 -14.38
CA GLN A 520 7.37 31.26 -13.18
C GLN A 520 5.84 31.39 -13.31
N ILE A 521 5.34 32.47 -13.91
CA ILE A 521 3.90 32.63 -14.17
C ILE A 521 3.43 31.54 -15.14
N HIS A 522 4.17 31.30 -16.23
CA HIS A 522 3.82 30.23 -17.16
C HIS A 522 3.79 28.87 -16.45
N TYR A 523 4.80 28.55 -15.65
CA TYR A 523 4.87 27.28 -14.91
C TYR A 523 3.63 27.02 -14.04
N LEU A 524 3.13 28.04 -13.32
CA LEU A 524 1.96 27.90 -12.45
C LEU A 524 0.62 27.90 -13.19
N THR A 525 0.58 28.42 -14.42
CA THR A 525 -0.69 28.67 -15.14
C THR A 525 -0.89 27.74 -16.33
N SER A 526 0.19 27.15 -16.87
CA SER A 526 0.15 26.34 -18.09
C SER A 526 -0.71 25.09 -17.95
N LEU A 527 -0.75 24.46 -16.78
CA LEU A 527 -1.59 23.28 -16.52
C LEU A 527 -3.09 23.60 -16.55
N ALA A 528 -3.51 24.85 -16.35
CA ALA A 528 -4.92 25.23 -16.46
C ALA A 528 -5.25 25.73 -17.88
N PHE A 529 -4.49 26.72 -18.35
CA PHE A 529 -4.88 27.45 -19.57
C PHE A 529 -4.41 26.79 -20.85
N ALA A 530 -3.32 26.01 -20.89
CA ALA A 530 -2.93 25.33 -22.14
C ALA A 530 -3.94 24.23 -22.53
N PRO A 531 -4.35 23.32 -21.62
CA PRO A 531 -5.43 22.37 -21.90
C PRO A 531 -6.74 23.04 -22.28
N LEU A 532 -7.09 24.15 -21.59
CA LEU A 532 -8.30 24.92 -21.91
C LEU A 532 -8.23 25.52 -23.31
N SER A 533 -7.10 26.12 -23.69
CA SER A 533 -6.87 26.65 -25.03
C SER A 533 -7.00 25.58 -26.10
N VAL A 534 -6.39 24.41 -25.90
CA VAL A 534 -6.50 23.30 -26.85
C VAL A 534 -7.95 22.81 -26.93
N LEU A 535 -8.63 22.58 -25.81
CA LEU A 535 -10.01 22.11 -25.80
C LEU A 535 -10.95 23.08 -26.53
N LEU A 536 -10.85 24.38 -26.25
CA LEU A 536 -11.70 25.39 -26.89
C LEU A 536 -11.41 25.49 -28.40
N LEU A 537 -10.16 25.33 -28.82
CA LEU A 537 -9.80 25.25 -30.24
C LEU A 537 -10.35 23.99 -30.94
N LEU A 538 -10.61 22.90 -30.19
CA LEU A 538 -11.16 21.65 -30.72
C LEU A 538 -12.69 21.62 -30.75
N VAL A 539 -13.36 22.49 -29.98
CA VAL A 539 -14.82 22.48 -29.83
C VAL A 539 -15.49 23.69 -30.47
N ILE A 540 -14.83 24.85 -30.53
CA ILE A 540 -15.40 26.08 -31.09
C ILE A 540 -15.11 26.15 -32.60
N PRO A 541 -16.15 26.30 -33.45
CA PRO A 541 -15.98 26.41 -34.89
C PRO A 541 -15.53 27.83 -35.30
N PHE A 542 -14.28 28.19 -35.00
CA PHE A 542 -13.70 29.47 -35.43
C PHE A 542 -13.77 29.65 -36.95
N SER A 543 -13.89 30.89 -37.41
CA SER A 543 -13.92 31.31 -38.82
C SER A 543 -12.56 31.17 -39.50
N SER A 544 -12.56 31.09 -40.83
CA SER A 544 -11.32 30.99 -41.63
C SER A 544 -10.45 32.24 -41.51
N ASP A 545 -11.07 33.39 -41.25
CA ASP A 545 -10.44 34.70 -41.27
C ASP A 545 -9.49 34.86 -40.07
N VAL A 546 -9.80 34.23 -38.94
CA VAL A 546 -8.95 34.22 -37.73
C VAL A 546 -7.94 33.07 -37.74
N MET A 547 -8.30 31.92 -38.33
CA MET A 547 -7.48 30.70 -38.32
C MET A 547 -6.47 30.68 -39.47
N THR A 548 -5.54 31.64 -39.44
CA THR A 548 -4.53 31.87 -40.49
C THR A 548 -3.35 30.89 -40.41
N ALA A 549 -2.56 30.83 -41.49
CA ALA A 549 -1.32 30.04 -41.53
C ALA A 549 -0.25 30.48 -40.51
N TRP A 550 -0.40 31.66 -39.88
CA TRP A 550 0.52 32.14 -38.86
C TRP A 550 0.50 31.30 -37.59
N MET A 551 -0.63 30.68 -37.25
CA MET A 551 -0.76 29.81 -36.08
C MET A 551 0.15 28.56 -36.17
N PRO A 552 0.08 27.73 -37.23
CA PRO A 552 1.00 26.60 -37.37
C PRO A 552 2.46 27.07 -37.51
N LEU A 553 2.73 28.19 -38.20
CA LEU A 553 4.09 28.76 -38.27
C LEU A 553 4.64 29.19 -36.90
N ALA A 554 3.79 29.69 -36.00
CA ALA A 554 4.18 30.03 -34.63
C ALA A 554 4.39 28.78 -33.76
N ALA A 555 3.73 27.66 -34.06
CA ALA A 555 3.83 26.41 -33.29
C ALA A 555 4.95 25.47 -33.78
N LEU A 556 5.24 25.42 -35.08
CA LEU A 556 6.22 24.49 -35.67
C LEU A 556 7.62 24.53 -35.00
N PRO A 557 8.19 25.71 -34.65
CA PRO A 557 9.48 25.78 -33.97
C PRO A 557 9.50 25.03 -32.63
N TYR A 558 8.38 25.04 -31.88
CA TYR A 558 8.26 24.29 -30.63
C TYR A 558 8.47 22.80 -30.87
N PHE A 559 7.68 22.21 -31.77
CA PHE A 559 7.70 20.79 -32.05
C PHE A 559 9.03 20.33 -32.65
N ALA A 560 9.65 21.17 -33.49
CA ALA A 560 10.97 20.88 -34.08
C ALA A 560 12.06 20.84 -33.00
N LEU A 561 12.09 21.81 -32.09
CA LEU A 561 13.05 21.82 -30.98
C LEU A 561 12.77 20.71 -29.97
N TYR A 562 11.50 20.46 -29.65
CA TYR A 562 11.11 19.38 -28.73
C TYR A 562 11.53 18.01 -29.26
N ALA A 563 11.26 17.70 -30.55
CA ALA A 563 11.73 16.47 -31.19
C ALA A 563 13.25 16.35 -31.15
N ARG A 564 13.96 17.47 -31.38
CA ARG A 564 15.41 17.49 -31.32
C ARG A 564 15.93 17.22 -29.92
N ASP A 565 15.32 17.79 -28.89
CA ASP A 565 15.71 17.59 -27.49
C ASP A 565 15.40 16.18 -26.99
N LEU A 566 14.31 15.56 -27.48
CA LEU A 566 14.05 14.12 -27.29
C LEU A 566 15.19 13.26 -27.89
N ALA A 567 15.64 13.57 -29.11
CA ALA A 567 16.76 12.84 -29.71
C ALA A 567 18.06 13.02 -28.90
N LEU A 568 18.34 14.23 -28.42
CA LEU A 568 19.54 14.53 -27.62
C LEU A 568 19.54 13.84 -26.25
N THR A 569 18.37 13.44 -25.75
CA THR A 569 18.20 12.76 -24.46
C THR A 569 18.03 11.24 -24.59
N GLY A 570 18.12 10.68 -25.80
CA GLY A 570 18.08 9.23 -26.05
C GLY A 570 16.71 8.67 -26.45
N TYR A 571 15.72 9.53 -26.69
CA TYR A 571 14.39 9.14 -27.16
C TYR A 571 14.29 9.15 -28.69
N ARG A 572 13.24 8.52 -29.22
CA ARG A 572 12.99 8.47 -30.67
C ARG A 572 12.21 9.73 -31.05
N PRO A 573 12.81 10.68 -31.80
CA PRO A 573 12.31 12.05 -31.92
C PRO A 573 10.84 12.13 -32.37
N MET A 574 10.50 11.57 -33.53
CA MET A 574 9.13 11.69 -34.07
C MET A 574 8.12 10.76 -33.37
N GLN A 575 8.54 9.53 -33.06
CA GLN A 575 7.67 8.55 -32.41
C GLN A 575 7.28 8.98 -30.99
N ASP A 576 8.26 9.40 -30.19
CA ASP A 576 8.03 9.79 -28.81
C ASP A 576 7.42 11.21 -28.74
N LEU A 577 7.65 12.10 -29.73
CA LEU A 577 6.91 13.37 -29.83
C LEU A 577 5.41 13.15 -30.02
N LEU A 578 5.01 12.28 -30.95
CA LEU A 578 3.60 11.97 -31.20
C LEU A 578 2.92 11.36 -29.96
N ARG A 579 3.63 10.47 -29.26
CA ARG A 579 3.17 9.89 -27.99
C ARG A 579 3.01 10.92 -26.89
N VAL A 580 3.98 11.81 -26.71
CA VAL A 580 3.90 12.89 -25.72
C VAL A 580 2.73 13.82 -26.04
N TYR A 581 2.53 14.16 -27.30
CA TYR A 581 1.40 15.02 -27.70
C TYR A 581 0.05 14.31 -27.48
N ALA A 582 -0.07 13.05 -27.88
CA ALA A 582 -1.26 12.24 -27.63
C ALA A 582 -1.55 12.13 -26.12
N LEU A 583 -0.52 11.89 -25.30
CA LEU A 583 -0.64 11.85 -23.85
C LEU A 583 -1.14 13.19 -23.28
N ASN A 584 -0.61 14.32 -23.76
CA ASN A 584 -1.07 15.65 -23.33
C ASN A 584 -2.54 15.89 -23.69
N LEU A 585 -3.04 15.36 -24.82
CA LEU A 585 -4.46 15.43 -25.17
C LEU A 585 -5.32 14.60 -24.21
N LEU A 586 -4.90 13.38 -23.87
CA LEU A 586 -5.62 12.54 -22.90
C LEU A 586 -5.65 13.17 -21.50
N LEU A 587 -4.63 13.94 -21.14
CA LEU A 587 -4.57 14.63 -19.85
C LEU A 587 -5.41 15.92 -19.80
N ILE A 588 -6.04 16.37 -20.89
CA ILE A 588 -6.85 17.59 -20.91
C ILE A 588 -7.97 17.55 -19.86
N PRO A 589 -8.85 16.52 -19.82
CA PRO A 589 -9.91 16.45 -18.81
C PRO A 589 -9.37 16.46 -17.37
N VAL A 590 -8.25 15.77 -17.15
CA VAL A 590 -7.60 15.62 -15.83
C VAL A 590 -7.07 16.96 -15.34
N HIS A 591 -6.38 17.70 -16.21
CA HIS A 591 -5.83 19.01 -15.87
C HIS A 591 -6.92 20.05 -15.64
N LEU A 592 -8.00 20.03 -16.43
CA LEU A 592 -9.12 20.95 -16.27
C LEU A 592 -9.93 20.67 -15.01
N ASP A 593 -10.21 19.41 -14.68
CA ASP A 593 -10.81 19.03 -13.40
C ASP A 593 -9.95 19.54 -12.23
N GLY A 594 -8.62 19.40 -12.33
CA GLY A 594 -7.72 19.90 -11.31
C GLY A 594 -7.71 21.43 -11.17
N ALA A 595 -7.71 22.15 -12.28
CA ALA A 595 -7.80 23.62 -12.29
C ALA A 595 -9.12 24.12 -11.68
N LEU A 596 -10.25 23.48 -12.00
CA LEU A 596 -11.56 23.80 -11.43
C LEU A 596 -11.57 23.61 -9.92
N LYS A 597 -11.01 22.50 -9.43
CA LYS A 597 -10.85 22.25 -7.99
C LYS A 597 -9.94 23.29 -7.33
N SER A 598 -8.84 23.66 -7.97
CA SER A 598 -7.95 24.74 -7.50
C SER A 598 -8.70 26.07 -7.31
N MET A 599 -9.56 26.44 -8.28
CA MET A 599 -10.41 27.63 -8.19
C MET A 599 -11.47 27.52 -7.10
N GLN A 600 -12.14 26.38 -6.98
CA GLN A 600 -13.12 26.13 -5.91
C GLN A 600 -12.48 26.28 -4.53
N HIS A 601 -11.29 25.72 -4.33
CA HIS A 601 -10.52 25.86 -3.10
C HIS A 601 -10.15 27.33 -2.81
N ALA A 602 -9.68 28.06 -3.83
CA ALA A 602 -9.33 29.47 -3.68
C ALA A 602 -10.53 30.35 -3.28
N ILE A 603 -11.74 30.00 -3.72
CA ILE A 603 -12.97 30.74 -3.43
C ILE A 603 -13.58 30.33 -2.07
N LEU A 604 -13.64 29.03 -1.79
CA LEU A 604 -14.36 28.47 -0.63
C LEU A 604 -13.49 28.38 0.62
N GLY A 605 -12.15 28.44 0.49
CA GLY A 605 -11.21 28.31 1.60
C GLY A 605 -11.14 26.91 2.23
N THR A 606 -11.83 25.92 1.66
CA THR A 606 -11.89 24.54 2.16
C THR A 606 -10.78 23.68 1.55
N LYS A 607 -9.91 23.08 2.38
CA LYS A 607 -8.86 22.13 1.95
C LYS A 607 -9.47 20.97 1.16
N ILE A 608 -8.87 20.63 0.01
CA ILE A 608 -9.31 19.48 -0.81
C ILE A 608 -8.70 18.19 -0.21
N PRO A 609 -9.48 17.12 -0.03
CA PRO A 609 -8.96 15.85 0.46
C PRO A 609 -7.90 15.27 -0.49
N PHE A 610 -6.72 15.00 0.05
CA PHE A 610 -5.59 14.43 -0.69
C PHE A 610 -5.88 13.00 -1.17
N ARG A 611 -5.71 12.73 -2.47
CA ARG A 611 -5.76 11.37 -3.05
C ARG A 611 -4.37 10.95 -3.51
N ARG A 612 -3.92 9.76 -3.08
CA ARG A 612 -2.57 9.23 -3.34
C ARG A 612 -2.54 8.41 -4.62
N THR A 613 -1.43 8.45 -5.35
CA THR A 613 -1.18 7.53 -6.47
C THR A 613 -0.97 6.13 -5.89
N PRO A 614 -1.76 5.12 -6.28
CA PRO A 614 -1.53 3.75 -5.86
C PRO A 614 -0.21 3.26 -6.47
N LYS A 615 0.64 2.67 -5.63
CA LYS A 615 1.92 2.05 -6.01
C LYS A 615 1.82 0.53 -5.83
N ILE A 616 0.74 -0.07 -6.36
CA ILE A 616 0.46 -1.51 -6.24
C ILE A 616 1.02 -2.28 -7.44
N SER A 617 1.39 -3.54 -7.24
CA SER A 617 1.67 -4.49 -8.33
C SER A 617 0.35 -4.87 -9.02
N GLY A 618 -0.07 -4.09 -10.01
CA GLY A 618 -1.30 -4.29 -10.77
C GLY A 618 -1.75 -3.04 -11.54
N ARG A 619 -2.65 -3.21 -12.53
CA ARG A 619 -3.16 -2.08 -13.33
C ARG A 619 -4.12 -1.22 -12.52
N THR A 620 -3.83 0.08 -12.40
CA THR A 620 -4.78 1.04 -11.84
C THR A 620 -5.88 1.35 -12.85
N ARG A 621 -7.14 1.13 -12.49
CA ARG A 621 -8.30 1.42 -13.37
C ARG A 621 -8.41 2.91 -13.67
N THR A 622 -8.81 3.23 -14.90
CA THR A 622 -9.07 4.61 -15.31
C THR A 622 -10.51 5.00 -15.00
N PRO A 623 -10.78 6.14 -14.33
CA PRO A 623 -12.15 6.57 -14.04
C PRO A 623 -12.98 6.75 -15.32
N ALA A 624 -14.17 6.12 -15.37
CA ALA A 624 -15.06 6.14 -16.54
C ALA A 624 -15.42 7.56 -17.02
N LEU A 625 -15.52 8.53 -16.11
CA LEU A 625 -15.77 9.93 -16.48
C LEU A 625 -14.70 10.50 -17.42
N TYR A 626 -13.41 10.24 -17.14
CA TYR A 626 -12.33 10.76 -17.98
C TYR A 626 -12.34 10.10 -19.36
N LEU A 627 -12.55 8.77 -19.42
CA LEU A 627 -12.68 8.04 -20.68
C LEU A 627 -13.88 8.55 -21.51
N SER A 628 -15.02 8.80 -20.86
CA SER A 628 -16.19 9.38 -21.52
C SER A 628 -15.91 10.78 -22.09
N LEU A 629 -15.18 11.62 -21.36
CA LEU A 629 -14.77 12.95 -21.84
C LEU A 629 -13.79 12.87 -23.01
N GLU A 630 -12.86 11.91 -22.99
CA GLU A 630 -11.96 11.64 -24.12
C GLU A 630 -12.73 11.22 -25.38
N LEU A 631 -13.69 10.30 -25.25
CA LEU A 631 -14.56 9.88 -26.36
C LEU A 631 -15.43 11.04 -26.87
N ALA A 632 -15.97 11.87 -25.97
CA ALA A 632 -16.70 13.08 -26.34
C ALA A 632 -15.82 14.05 -27.14
N MET A 633 -14.56 14.25 -26.74
CA MET A 633 -13.60 15.07 -27.50
C MET A 633 -13.34 14.49 -28.90
N VAL A 634 -13.24 13.18 -29.05
CA VAL A 634 -13.09 12.52 -30.37
C VAL A 634 -14.33 12.78 -31.25
N LEU A 635 -15.53 12.57 -30.70
CA LEU A 635 -16.79 12.77 -31.42
C LEU A 635 -16.97 14.24 -31.85
N LEU A 636 -16.73 15.18 -30.94
CA LEU A 636 -16.83 16.62 -31.22
C LEU A 636 -15.81 17.06 -32.26
N SER A 637 -14.55 16.63 -32.14
CA SER A 637 -13.49 16.98 -33.08
C SER A 637 -13.75 16.38 -34.47
N THR A 638 -14.29 15.16 -34.53
CA THR A 638 -14.67 14.52 -35.80
C THR A 638 -15.86 15.23 -36.45
N GLY A 639 -16.89 15.58 -35.67
CA GLY A 639 -18.02 16.37 -36.13
C GLY A 639 -17.59 17.75 -36.66
N LEU A 640 -16.65 18.40 -35.98
CA LEU A 640 -16.07 19.67 -36.42
C LEU A 640 -15.25 19.52 -37.71
N ALA A 641 -14.50 18.42 -37.86
CA ALA A 641 -13.77 18.12 -39.08
C ALA A 641 -14.71 17.94 -40.28
N LEU A 642 -15.83 17.22 -40.09
CA LEU A 642 -16.87 17.06 -41.11
C LEU A 642 -17.55 18.39 -41.44
N TYR A 643 -17.84 19.21 -40.43
CA TYR A 643 -18.39 20.55 -40.62
C TYR A 643 -17.45 21.44 -41.46
N TYR A 644 -16.16 21.44 -41.15
CA TYR A 644 -15.17 22.19 -41.93
C TYR A 644 -14.99 21.64 -43.35
N ALA A 645 -14.99 20.32 -43.52
CA ALA A 645 -14.93 19.69 -44.84
C ALA A 645 -16.13 20.07 -45.71
N ALA A 646 -17.34 20.11 -45.14
CA ALA A 646 -18.56 20.55 -45.83
C ALA A 646 -18.51 22.02 -46.28
N GLN A 647 -17.69 22.84 -45.62
CA GLN A 647 -17.46 24.26 -45.94
C GLN A 647 -16.20 24.47 -46.80
N LEU A 648 -15.55 23.40 -47.30
CA LEU A 648 -14.27 23.44 -48.04
C LEU A 648 -13.11 24.08 -47.25
N ARG A 649 -13.18 24.05 -45.91
CA ARG A 649 -12.21 24.62 -44.99
C ARG A 649 -11.16 23.59 -44.56
N TRP A 650 -10.34 23.16 -45.51
CA TRP A 650 -9.44 22.02 -45.35
C TRP A 650 -8.44 22.13 -44.20
N ILE A 651 -7.80 23.29 -44.00
CA ILE A 651 -6.81 23.48 -42.92
C ILE A 651 -7.46 23.22 -41.54
N SER A 652 -8.63 23.81 -41.32
CA SER A 652 -9.41 23.66 -40.08
C SER A 652 -9.88 22.21 -39.88
N GLY A 653 -10.38 21.59 -40.96
CA GLY A 653 -10.83 20.19 -40.94
C GLY A 653 -9.71 19.21 -40.64
N THR A 654 -8.54 19.39 -41.26
CA THR A 654 -7.36 18.53 -41.02
C THR A 654 -6.85 18.67 -39.59
N PHE A 655 -6.81 19.88 -39.02
CA PHE A 655 -6.40 20.08 -37.63
C PHE A 655 -7.33 19.33 -36.65
N ALA A 656 -8.64 19.47 -36.82
CA ALA A 656 -9.62 18.79 -35.97
C ALA A 656 -9.52 17.25 -36.10
N LEU A 657 -9.41 16.74 -37.34
CA LEU A 657 -9.29 15.31 -37.61
C LEU A 657 -7.97 14.72 -37.07
N ALA A 658 -6.85 15.44 -37.22
CA ALA A 658 -5.57 15.00 -36.71
C ALA A 658 -5.57 14.85 -35.17
N ASN A 659 -6.17 15.79 -34.45
CA ASN A 659 -6.31 15.70 -32.99
C ASN A 659 -7.25 14.56 -32.57
N ALA A 660 -8.37 14.36 -33.27
CA ALA A 660 -9.25 13.20 -33.02
C ALA A 660 -8.50 11.87 -33.19
N GLY A 661 -7.71 11.74 -34.26
CA GLY A 661 -6.85 10.59 -34.50
C GLY A 661 -5.76 10.41 -33.43
N LEU A 662 -5.18 11.51 -32.91
CA LEU A 662 -4.16 11.46 -31.86
C LEU A 662 -4.72 11.07 -30.49
N VAL A 663 -5.96 11.47 -30.17
CA VAL A 663 -6.66 10.98 -28.97
C VAL A 663 -6.90 9.47 -29.08
N LEU A 664 -7.44 9.00 -30.21
CA LEU A 664 -7.62 7.57 -30.46
C LEU A 664 -6.30 6.78 -30.42
N TYR A 665 -5.24 7.35 -30.99
CA TYR A 665 -3.89 6.78 -30.90
C TYR A 665 -3.40 6.71 -29.45
N GLY A 666 -3.66 7.75 -28.66
CA GLY A 666 -3.36 7.78 -27.22
C GLY A 666 -4.08 6.67 -26.46
N ILE A 667 -5.40 6.55 -26.64
CA ILE A 667 -6.22 5.48 -26.03
C ILE A 667 -5.63 4.12 -26.39
N TRP A 668 -5.32 3.89 -27.67
CA TRP A 668 -4.71 2.65 -28.12
C TRP A 668 -3.33 2.37 -27.52
N GLN A 669 -2.49 3.39 -27.32
CA GLN A 669 -1.14 3.20 -26.79
C GLN A 669 -1.06 3.06 -25.27
N PHE A 670 -1.94 3.73 -24.52
CA PHE A 670 -1.78 3.90 -23.07
C PHE A 670 -2.91 3.29 -22.23
N VAL A 671 -4.11 3.13 -22.80
CA VAL A 671 -5.27 2.55 -22.10
C VAL A 671 -5.56 1.15 -22.61
N GLY A 672 -5.65 0.98 -23.92
CA GLY A 672 -6.16 -0.23 -24.58
C GLY A 672 -7.69 -0.18 -24.73
N PHE A 673 -8.21 -0.59 -25.89
CA PHE A 673 -9.66 -0.49 -26.18
C PHE A 673 -10.49 -1.52 -25.39
N SER A 674 -9.92 -2.70 -25.09
CA SER A 674 -10.61 -3.72 -24.27
C SER A 674 -10.71 -3.25 -22.83
N GLU A 675 -9.59 -2.76 -22.32
CA GLU A 675 -9.42 -2.24 -20.98
C GLU A 675 -10.25 -0.99 -20.74
N MET A 676 -10.34 -0.08 -21.73
CA MET A 676 -11.24 1.08 -21.70
C MET A 676 -12.70 0.63 -21.57
N LYS A 677 -13.13 -0.39 -22.33
CA LYS A 677 -14.50 -0.91 -22.24
C LYS A 677 -14.78 -1.48 -20.86
N GLU A 678 -13.86 -2.28 -20.32
CA GLU A 678 -13.96 -2.83 -18.96
C GLU A 678 -14.05 -1.72 -17.90
N ASP A 679 -13.15 -0.74 -17.95
CA ASP A 679 -13.12 0.40 -17.02
C ASP A 679 -14.40 1.24 -17.09
N MET A 680 -14.92 1.49 -18.30
CA MET A 680 -16.18 2.20 -18.50
C MET A 680 -17.38 1.43 -17.95
N VAL A 681 -17.47 0.13 -18.23
CA VAL A 681 -18.56 -0.72 -17.73
C VAL A 681 -18.55 -0.70 -16.20
N HIS A 682 -17.42 -1.01 -15.56
CA HIS A 682 -17.34 -1.01 -14.10
C HIS A 682 -17.60 0.38 -13.49
N GLY A 683 -17.00 1.43 -14.03
CA GLY A 683 -17.17 2.78 -13.49
C GLY A 683 -18.58 3.33 -13.64
N TRP A 684 -19.32 2.94 -14.69
CA TRP A 684 -20.73 3.32 -14.83
C TRP A 684 -21.64 2.54 -13.88
N HIS A 685 -21.35 1.26 -13.62
CA HIS A 685 -22.06 0.49 -12.59
C HIS A 685 -21.83 1.10 -11.19
N GLU A 686 -20.59 1.43 -10.82
CA GLU A 686 -20.30 2.10 -9.55
C GLU A 686 -20.99 3.46 -9.44
N PHE A 687 -21.02 4.24 -10.52
CA PHE A 687 -21.72 5.53 -10.55
C PHE A 687 -23.21 5.35 -10.34
N LEU A 688 -23.83 4.37 -11.02
CA LEU A 688 -25.24 4.02 -10.86
C LEU A 688 -25.54 3.52 -9.45
N ASP A 689 -24.67 2.70 -8.85
CA ASP A 689 -24.83 2.20 -7.49
C ASP A 689 -24.73 3.32 -6.45
N ARG A 690 -23.77 4.24 -6.60
CA ARG A 690 -23.66 5.44 -5.75
C ARG A 690 -24.83 6.39 -5.94
N TYR A 691 -25.28 6.57 -7.17
CA TYR A 691 -26.46 7.37 -7.48
C TYR A 691 -27.69 6.75 -6.81
N ASN A 692 -27.91 5.44 -6.98
CA ASN A 692 -29.01 4.71 -6.35
C ASN A 692 -28.95 4.75 -4.81
N ALA A 693 -27.75 4.69 -4.22
CA ALA A 693 -27.54 4.84 -2.78
C ALA A 693 -27.77 6.27 -2.27
N LEU A 694 -27.45 7.29 -3.06
CA LEU A 694 -27.80 8.69 -2.75
C LEU A 694 -29.30 8.95 -2.91
N TRP A 695 -29.96 8.23 -3.82
CA TRP A 695 -31.40 8.32 -4.07
C TRP A 695 -32.26 7.52 -3.10
N SER A 696 -31.70 6.56 -2.34
CA SER A 696 -32.39 5.79 -1.30
C SER A 696 -32.50 6.53 0.05
N LEU A 697 -31.80 7.66 0.21
CA LEU A 697 -32.01 8.58 1.34
C LEU A 697 -33.25 9.47 1.08
N GLN A 698 -34.42 8.93 1.41
CA GLN A 698 -35.75 9.54 1.25
C GLN A 698 -35.85 11.02 1.70
N GLY A 699 -35.01 11.48 2.65
CA GLY A 699 -35.05 12.85 3.18
C GLY A 699 -34.36 13.94 2.33
N VAL A 700 -33.59 13.59 1.30
CA VAL A 700 -32.86 14.58 0.48
C VAL A 700 -33.70 15.09 -0.70
N LYS A 701 -34.64 14.26 -1.19
CA LYS A 701 -35.57 14.62 -2.27
C LYS A 701 -36.31 15.92 -1.98
N ASP A 702 -36.85 16.07 -0.77
CA ASP A 702 -37.71 17.21 -0.45
C ASP A 702 -36.93 18.52 -0.24
N ARG A 703 -35.66 18.47 0.18
CA ARG A 703 -34.86 19.70 0.41
C ARG A 703 -34.15 20.19 -0.84
N VAL A 704 -33.76 19.29 -1.75
CA VAL A 704 -33.03 19.64 -2.97
C VAL A 704 -33.97 20.03 -4.10
N LEU A 705 -35.12 19.34 -4.26
CA LEU A 705 -36.14 19.74 -5.24
C LEU A 705 -36.78 21.08 -4.89
N VAL A 706 -37.01 21.38 -3.60
CA VAL A 706 -37.55 22.68 -3.16
C VAL A 706 -36.55 23.82 -3.36
N ARG A 707 -35.23 23.58 -3.17
CA ARG A 707 -34.21 24.62 -3.42
C ARG A 707 -33.89 24.83 -4.91
N LEU A 708 -33.90 23.76 -5.72
CA LEU A 708 -33.70 23.89 -7.17
C LEU A 708 -34.90 24.55 -7.84
N ALA A 709 -36.14 24.23 -7.41
CA ALA A 709 -37.36 24.90 -7.88
C ALA A 709 -37.42 26.39 -7.50
N GLN A 710 -36.77 26.81 -6.41
CA GLN A 710 -36.68 28.22 -6.00
C GLN A 710 -35.58 29.01 -6.74
N SER A 711 -34.68 28.34 -7.47
CA SER A 711 -33.55 28.98 -8.19
C SER A 711 -33.76 29.15 -9.70
N THR A 712 -34.89 28.71 -10.26
CA THR A 712 -35.15 28.68 -11.71
C THR A 712 -36.07 29.80 -12.22
N ASP A 713 -36.63 30.65 -11.35
CA ASP A 713 -37.54 31.74 -11.75
C ASP A 713 -36.87 32.86 -12.59
N TRP A 714 -35.56 33.03 -12.48
CA TRP A 714 -34.82 33.99 -13.31
C TRP A 714 -34.59 33.47 -14.75
N MET A 715 -34.57 32.15 -14.96
CA MET A 715 -34.39 31.55 -16.29
C MET A 715 -35.64 31.72 -17.16
N TYR A 716 -36.84 31.66 -16.58
CA TYR A 716 -38.10 31.83 -17.33
C TYR A 716 -38.40 33.29 -17.71
N THR A 717 -37.80 34.26 -17.02
CA THR A 717 -38.02 35.69 -17.28
C THR A 717 -37.01 36.30 -18.28
N VAL A 718 -35.82 35.70 -18.43
CA VAL A 718 -34.77 36.20 -19.35
C VAL A 718 -34.77 35.46 -20.70
N ALA A 719 -35.14 34.17 -20.73
CA ALA A 719 -35.12 33.35 -21.94
C ALA A 719 -35.97 33.87 -23.12
N PRO A 720 -37.14 34.53 -22.94
CA PRO A 720 -37.94 34.97 -24.07
C PRO A 720 -37.40 36.24 -24.76
N LYS A 721 -36.50 37.00 -24.14
CA LYS A 721 -36.02 38.29 -24.67
C LYS A 721 -34.79 38.20 -25.59
N ILE A 722 -34.17 37.02 -25.68
CA ILE A 722 -32.99 36.75 -26.55
C ILE A 722 -33.40 35.91 -27.78
N GLY A 723 -34.70 35.73 -28.03
CA GLY A 723 -35.27 34.89 -29.09
C GLY A 723 -35.21 35.42 -30.53
N ARG A 724 -34.24 36.30 -30.87
CA ARG A 724 -34.06 36.78 -32.26
C ARG A 724 -32.59 36.87 -32.67
N ALA A 725 -31.84 35.77 -32.59
CA ALA A 725 -30.66 35.54 -33.45
C ALA A 725 -30.25 34.04 -33.49
N ARG A 726 -30.50 33.41 -34.64
CA ARG A 726 -29.77 32.24 -35.22
C ARG A 726 -29.69 30.91 -34.44
N LEU A 727 -30.78 30.16 -34.53
CA LEU A 727 -31.01 28.71 -34.79
C LEU A 727 -29.90 27.61 -34.86
N PHE A 728 -28.63 27.80 -34.51
CA PHE A 728 -27.61 26.73 -34.72
C PHE A 728 -26.97 26.11 -33.46
N THR A 729 -27.23 26.64 -32.26
CA THR A 729 -26.61 26.16 -31.00
C THR A 729 -27.46 25.17 -30.19
N TRP A 730 -28.76 25.04 -30.48
CA TRP A 730 -29.68 24.22 -29.66
C TRP A 730 -29.71 22.73 -30.03
N GLN A 731 -29.30 22.34 -31.24
CA GLN A 731 -29.32 20.92 -31.66
C GLN A 731 -28.28 20.06 -30.94
N VAL A 732 -27.10 20.61 -30.61
CA VAL A 732 -26.05 19.86 -29.88
C VAL A 732 -26.47 19.61 -28.42
N LEU A 733 -27.11 20.60 -27.79
CA LEU A 733 -27.61 20.48 -26.42
C LEU A 733 -28.80 19.50 -26.33
N TRP A 734 -29.70 19.51 -27.33
CA TRP A 734 -30.80 18.55 -27.43
C TRP A 734 -30.33 17.13 -27.78
N SER A 735 -29.27 16.96 -28.58
CA SER A 735 -28.69 15.64 -28.86
C SER A 735 -28.05 15.01 -27.63
N VAL A 736 -27.44 15.80 -26.74
CA VAL A 736 -26.88 15.31 -25.47
C VAL A 736 -27.99 14.95 -24.47
N ILE A 737 -29.07 15.73 -24.42
CA ILE A 737 -30.25 15.45 -23.56
C ILE A 737 -31.04 14.25 -24.09
N ALA A 738 -31.20 14.09 -25.41
CA ALA A 738 -31.90 12.96 -26.02
C ALA A 738 -31.12 11.63 -25.86
N VAL A 739 -29.79 11.67 -25.84
CA VAL A 739 -28.95 10.49 -25.51
C VAL A 739 -29.06 10.13 -24.02
N LEU A 740 -29.26 11.11 -23.13
CA LEU A 740 -29.50 10.88 -21.69
C LEU A 740 -30.93 10.37 -21.40
N GLU A 741 -31.94 10.79 -22.17
CA GLU A 741 -33.31 10.26 -22.06
C GLU A 741 -33.49 8.86 -22.67
N MET A 742 -32.77 8.52 -23.75
CA MET A 742 -32.82 7.17 -24.36
C MET A 742 -32.23 6.06 -23.49
N MET A 743 -31.54 6.38 -22.38
CA MET A 743 -31.03 5.39 -21.42
C MET A 743 -32.00 5.09 -20.25
N SER A 744 -33.23 5.59 -20.29
CA SER A 744 -34.30 5.29 -19.32
C SER A 744 -35.52 4.70 -20.05
N PRO A 745 -35.52 3.39 -20.40
CA PRO A 745 -36.23 2.45 -19.53
C PRO A 745 -35.72 1.00 -19.62
N ALA A 746 -35.04 0.54 -18.60
CA ALA A 746 -35.06 -0.86 -18.18
C ALA A 746 -35.16 -0.85 -16.66
N LEU A 747 -35.95 -1.76 -16.09
CA LEU A 747 -36.34 -1.87 -14.67
C LEU A 747 -37.69 -1.23 -14.32
N ALA A 748 -38.73 -1.77 -14.96
CA ALA A 748 -40.07 -1.88 -14.36
C ALA A 748 -40.44 -3.36 -14.29
N SER A 749 -39.97 -4.05 -13.24
CA SER A 749 -40.56 -5.28 -12.70
C SER A 749 -40.02 -5.49 -11.30
N GLY A 750 -40.55 -4.72 -10.36
CA GLY A 750 -40.33 -4.93 -8.94
C GLY A 750 -41.16 -6.12 -8.48
N ASP A 751 -40.48 -7.24 -8.23
CA ASP A 751 -40.99 -8.31 -7.39
C ASP A 751 -39.90 -8.62 -6.36
N THR A 752 -40.06 -8.10 -5.14
CA THR A 752 -39.08 -8.22 -4.06
C THR A 752 -39.24 -9.56 -3.35
N LYS A 753 -38.48 -10.56 -3.79
CA LYS A 753 -38.02 -11.64 -2.91
C LYS A 753 -36.65 -11.23 -2.34
N GLY A 754 -36.48 -11.30 -1.03
CA GLY A 754 -35.19 -11.02 -0.38
C GLY A 754 -34.06 -11.82 -1.06
N GLY A 755 -32.98 -11.14 -1.44
CA GLY A 755 -31.86 -11.78 -2.14
C GLY A 755 -31.24 -12.92 -1.35
N LEU A 756 -30.77 -13.94 -2.06
CA LEU A 756 -30.03 -15.07 -1.46
C LEU A 756 -28.72 -14.58 -0.83
N ASN A 757 -28.34 -15.12 0.33
CA ASN A 757 -27.04 -14.83 0.93
C ASN A 757 -25.90 -15.56 0.18
N PRO A 758 -24.62 -15.17 0.38
CA PRO A 758 -23.51 -15.73 -0.37
C PRO A 758 -23.35 -17.25 -0.25
N ILE A 759 -23.70 -17.85 0.89
CA ILE A 759 -23.65 -19.31 1.09
C ILE A 759 -24.74 -20.01 0.28
N GLN A 760 -25.94 -19.44 0.23
CA GLN A 760 -27.03 -19.96 -0.60
C GLN A 760 -26.69 -19.88 -2.09
N VAL A 761 -26.05 -18.79 -2.53
CA VAL A 761 -25.56 -18.64 -3.91
C VAL A 761 -24.44 -19.64 -4.20
N GLU A 762 -23.52 -19.83 -3.25
CA GLU A 762 -22.42 -20.77 -3.37
C GLU A 762 -22.92 -22.22 -3.50
N ASN A 763 -23.90 -22.61 -2.69
CA ASN A 763 -24.49 -23.96 -2.71
C ASN A 763 -25.29 -24.28 -3.98
N GLN A 764 -25.65 -23.29 -4.80
CA GLN A 764 -26.26 -23.52 -6.12
C GLN A 764 -25.25 -23.95 -7.18
N LYS A 765 -23.94 -23.84 -6.89
CA LYS A 765 -22.89 -24.26 -7.83
C LYS A 765 -22.67 -25.77 -7.79
N THR A 766 -22.17 -26.31 -8.90
CA THR A 766 -21.89 -27.74 -9.05
C THR A 766 -20.80 -28.20 -8.07
N GLY A 767 -21.15 -29.11 -7.15
CA GLY A 767 -20.21 -29.80 -6.29
C GLY A 767 -19.53 -31.00 -6.97
N THR A 768 -18.58 -31.61 -6.29
CA THR A 768 -17.83 -32.79 -6.76
C THR A 768 -17.36 -33.65 -5.58
N ILE A 769 -17.07 -34.92 -5.83
CA ILE A 769 -16.38 -35.83 -4.90
C ILE A 769 -14.88 -35.99 -5.21
N ALA A 770 -14.38 -35.38 -6.29
CA ALA A 770 -12.98 -35.51 -6.73
C ALA A 770 -11.95 -35.04 -5.68
N TRP A 771 -12.41 -34.27 -4.70
CA TRP A 771 -11.60 -33.83 -3.58
C TRP A 771 -11.19 -34.97 -2.66
N THR A 772 -11.93 -36.08 -2.54
CA THR A 772 -11.58 -37.19 -1.63
C THR A 772 -10.25 -37.85 -2.02
N LEU A 773 -9.42 -38.20 -1.03
CA LEU A 773 -8.16 -38.91 -1.29
C LEU A 773 -8.46 -40.38 -1.67
N THR A 774 -7.97 -40.83 -2.82
CA THR A 774 -8.08 -42.22 -3.28
C THR A 774 -6.81 -43.02 -3.04
N ASN A 775 -5.66 -42.34 -2.97
CA ASN A 775 -4.37 -42.92 -2.63
C ASN A 775 -3.62 -42.02 -1.65
N PRO A 776 -3.99 -42.00 -0.36
CA PRO A 776 -3.41 -41.04 0.57
C PRO A 776 -1.94 -41.32 0.91
N ALA A 777 -1.12 -40.27 0.99
CA ALA A 777 0.27 -40.34 1.42
C ALA A 777 0.38 -40.77 2.90
N ARG A 778 1.21 -41.78 3.19
CA ARG A 778 1.37 -42.39 4.53
C ARG A 778 2.80 -42.32 5.06
N HIS A 779 3.76 -42.08 4.18
CA HIS A 779 5.19 -42.10 4.46
C HIS A 779 5.89 -40.84 3.94
N HIS A 780 5.20 -39.69 4.00
CA HIS A 780 5.70 -38.37 3.58
C HIS A 780 6.03 -38.27 2.08
N GLU A 781 5.39 -39.10 1.23
CA GLU A 781 5.60 -39.14 -0.22
C GLU A 781 5.25 -37.80 -0.88
N ILE A 782 4.18 -37.17 -0.40
CA ILE A 782 3.80 -35.79 -0.72
C ILE A 782 3.11 -35.13 0.47
N GLU A 783 3.53 -33.93 0.82
CA GLU A 783 2.96 -33.17 1.95
C GLU A 783 3.19 -31.67 1.77
N GLY A 784 2.34 -30.88 2.42
CA GLY A 784 2.34 -29.43 2.24
C GLY A 784 1.87 -28.66 3.46
N TYR A 785 2.23 -27.38 3.52
CA TYR A 785 1.66 -26.43 4.48
C TYR A 785 1.53 -25.04 3.85
N ALA A 786 0.64 -24.22 4.41
CA ALA A 786 0.43 -22.86 3.97
C ALA A 786 1.23 -21.85 4.83
N SER A 787 1.68 -20.76 4.20
CA SER A 787 2.33 -19.61 4.86
C SER A 787 1.48 -18.90 5.91
N SER A 788 0.17 -19.20 5.95
CA SER A 788 -0.81 -18.67 6.88
C SER A 788 -1.93 -19.68 7.06
N ALA A 789 -2.60 -19.71 8.22
CA ALA A 789 -3.78 -20.55 8.42
C ALA A 789 -5.02 -19.99 7.69
N SER A 790 -5.02 -18.68 7.42
CA SER A 790 -6.09 -17.99 6.71
C SER A 790 -5.57 -16.91 5.76
N VAL A 791 -6.40 -16.51 4.80
CA VAL A 791 -6.11 -15.44 3.85
C VAL A 791 -7.40 -14.67 3.57
N ASN A 792 -7.35 -13.34 3.55
CA ASN A 792 -8.53 -12.55 3.20
C ASN A 792 -8.67 -12.41 1.68
N ARG A 793 -9.88 -12.12 1.19
CA ARG A 793 -10.11 -11.79 -0.22
C ARG A 793 -9.29 -10.56 -0.62
N GLY A 794 -8.66 -10.63 -1.79
CA GLY A 794 -7.71 -9.62 -2.28
C GLY A 794 -6.28 -9.79 -1.77
N GLU A 795 -6.01 -10.76 -0.89
CA GLU A 795 -4.66 -11.12 -0.44
C GLU A 795 -4.15 -12.40 -1.17
N SER A 796 -2.88 -12.73 -0.95
CA SER A 796 -2.25 -13.95 -1.51
C SER A 796 -1.74 -14.86 -0.39
N ILE A 797 -1.82 -16.17 -0.63
CA ILE A 797 -1.30 -17.20 0.26
C ILE A 797 -0.24 -18.04 -0.47
N ARG A 798 0.86 -18.33 0.20
CA ARG A 798 1.93 -19.22 -0.30
C ARG A 798 1.72 -20.64 0.21
N LEU A 799 1.84 -21.63 -0.66
CA LEU A 799 1.70 -23.06 -0.40
C LEU A 799 3.05 -23.75 -0.64
N TYR A 800 3.62 -24.33 0.41
CA TYR A 800 4.90 -25.03 0.37
C TYR A 800 4.64 -26.53 0.27
N VAL A 801 5.36 -27.21 -0.64
CA VAL A 801 5.17 -28.63 -0.91
C VAL A 801 6.53 -29.35 -0.88
N HIS A 802 6.56 -30.50 -0.22
CA HIS A 802 7.64 -31.48 -0.28
C HIS A 802 7.14 -32.71 -1.03
N THR A 803 7.93 -33.22 -1.98
CA THR A 803 7.73 -34.54 -2.58
C THR A 803 9.03 -35.07 -3.17
N GLU A 804 9.21 -36.39 -3.12
CA GLU A 804 10.31 -37.07 -3.83
C GLU A 804 9.95 -37.40 -5.29
N ALA A 805 8.67 -37.26 -5.68
CA ALA A 805 8.23 -37.43 -7.06
C ALA A 805 8.74 -36.27 -7.95
N PRO A 806 9.00 -36.51 -9.24
CA PRO A 806 9.51 -35.48 -10.16
C PRO A 806 8.52 -34.33 -10.43
N SER A 807 7.21 -34.58 -10.29
CA SER A 807 6.17 -33.57 -10.43
C SER A 807 4.97 -33.89 -9.55
N TYR A 808 4.10 -32.91 -9.33
CA TYR A 808 2.81 -33.11 -8.68
C TYR A 808 1.73 -32.26 -9.33
N ARG A 809 0.47 -32.64 -9.11
CA ARG A 809 -0.71 -31.84 -9.46
C ARG A 809 -1.32 -31.25 -8.20
N MET A 810 -1.91 -30.07 -8.32
CA MET A 810 -2.66 -29.41 -7.26
C MET A 810 -4.02 -28.95 -7.75
N ASN A 811 -5.08 -29.30 -7.02
CA ASN A 811 -6.44 -28.81 -7.19
C ASN A 811 -6.87 -28.10 -5.91
N VAL A 812 -7.69 -27.04 -6.01
CA VAL A 812 -8.20 -26.36 -4.81
C VAL A 812 -9.71 -26.51 -4.73
N TYR A 813 -10.18 -27.00 -3.60
CA TYR A 813 -11.58 -27.24 -3.31
C TYR A 813 -12.05 -26.35 -2.16
N ARG A 814 -13.22 -25.73 -2.32
CA ARG A 814 -13.92 -25.05 -1.22
C ARG A 814 -14.90 -26.03 -0.60
N MET A 815 -14.76 -26.24 0.70
CA MET A 815 -15.50 -27.24 1.46
C MET A 815 -16.85 -26.65 1.90
N GLY A 816 -17.90 -27.47 1.90
CA GLY A 816 -19.27 -27.02 2.15
C GLY A 816 -20.32 -28.10 1.95
N TRP A 817 -21.58 -27.73 1.71
CA TRP A 817 -22.66 -28.71 1.52
C TRP A 817 -22.74 -29.28 0.10
N TYR A 818 -22.98 -28.43 -0.91
CA TYR A 818 -23.07 -28.78 -2.34
C TYR A 818 -23.92 -30.02 -2.65
N ASN A 819 -25.19 -30.03 -2.22
CA ASN A 819 -26.11 -31.16 -2.38
C ASN A 819 -25.57 -32.48 -1.81
N GLY A 820 -24.74 -32.40 -0.77
CA GLY A 820 -24.15 -33.55 -0.07
C GLY A 820 -22.77 -33.97 -0.58
N LEU A 821 -22.31 -33.46 -1.73
CA LEU A 821 -21.03 -33.81 -2.36
C LEU A 821 -19.80 -33.29 -1.58
N GLY A 822 -19.99 -32.31 -0.70
CA GLY A 822 -18.99 -31.86 0.26
C GLY A 822 -18.02 -30.78 -0.22
N ALA A 823 -17.73 -30.68 -1.51
CA ALA A 823 -16.89 -29.58 -1.97
C ALA A 823 -17.21 -29.17 -3.41
N ARG A 824 -16.74 -27.98 -3.77
CA ARG A 824 -16.66 -27.51 -5.14
C ARG A 824 -15.21 -27.26 -5.51
N GLU A 825 -14.83 -27.66 -6.72
CA GLU A 825 -13.54 -27.27 -7.29
C GLU A 825 -13.55 -25.78 -7.64
N VAL A 826 -12.62 -25.02 -7.06
CA VAL A 826 -12.47 -23.58 -7.27
C VAL A 826 -11.29 -23.25 -8.16
N LEU A 827 -10.21 -24.04 -8.06
CA LEU A 827 -9.05 -23.91 -8.94
C LEU A 827 -8.81 -25.25 -9.66
N PRO A 828 -8.84 -25.26 -11.01
CA PRO A 828 -8.55 -26.45 -11.79
C PRO A 828 -7.09 -26.88 -11.66
N THR A 829 -6.81 -28.13 -12.00
CA THR A 829 -5.51 -28.79 -11.89
C THR A 829 -4.32 -27.92 -12.33
N GLN A 830 -3.40 -27.68 -11.41
CA GLN A 830 -2.12 -27.01 -11.64
C GLN A 830 -1.00 -28.04 -11.53
N LYS A 831 -0.23 -28.25 -12.61
CA LYS A 831 0.93 -29.15 -12.59
C LYS A 831 2.18 -28.36 -12.19
N GLN A 832 2.93 -28.88 -11.23
CA GLN A 832 4.12 -28.25 -10.66
C GLN A 832 5.30 -29.23 -10.64
N ALA A 833 6.51 -28.70 -10.64
CA ALA A 833 7.72 -29.50 -10.44
C ALA A 833 7.81 -29.98 -8.98
N GLY A 834 8.16 -31.24 -8.79
CA GLY A 834 8.36 -31.79 -7.46
C GLY A 834 9.72 -31.35 -6.90
N GLN A 835 9.75 -31.08 -5.60
CA GLN A 835 10.96 -30.66 -4.92
C GLN A 835 11.11 -31.40 -3.59
N ARG A 836 12.28 -32.03 -3.43
CA ARG A 836 12.74 -32.51 -2.15
C ARG A 836 13.23 -31.33 -1.32
N GLN A 837 12.48 -30.99 -0.29
CA GLN A 837 12.77 -29.86 0.59
C GLN A 837 13.83 -30.23 1.65
N PRO A 838 14.55 -29.24 2.22
CA PRO A 838 15.52 -29.50 3.27
C PRO A 838 14.87 -30.07 4.54
N ALA A 839 15.66 -30.82 5.31
CA ALA A 839 15.23 -31.33 6.61
C ALA A 839 14.81 -30.17 7.54
N PRO A 840 13.75 -30.35 8.34
CA PRO A 840 13.26 -29.29 9.22
C PRO A 840 14.29 -28.97 10.31
N TYR A 841 14.29 -27.71 10.74
CA TYR A 841 15.02 -27.27 11.91
C TYR A 841 14.39 -27.86 13.18
N ARG A 842 15.25 -28.31 14.10
CA ARG A 842 14.84 -28.86 15.40
C ARG A 842 15.52 -28.08 16.52
N ASP A 843 14.74 -27.47 17.39
CA ASP A 843 15.25 -26.82 18.60
C ASP A 843 15.42 -27.88 19.70
N PRO A 844 16.64 -28.11 20.23
CA PRO A 844 16.86 -29.10 21.28
C PRO A 844 16.23 -28.73 22.62
N THR A 845 15.98 -27.44 22.87
CA THR A 845 15.46 -26.93 24.16
C THR A 845 13.94 -26.99 24.18
N THR A 846 13.30 -26.43 23.15
CA THR A 846 11.84 -26.34 23.09
C THR A 846 11.18 -27.53 22.41
N ARG A 847 12.00 -28.37 21.74
CA ARG A 847 11.61 -29.48 20.86
C ARG A 847 10.77 -29.02 19.65
N LEU A 848 10.80 -27.72 19.34
CA LEU A 848 10.18 -27.15 18.15
C LEU A 848 10.71 -27.82 16.89
N VAL A 849 9.80 -28.21 16.00
CA VAL A 849 10.12 -28.65 14.63
C VAL A 849 9.54 -27.64 13.65
N GLU A 850 10.38 -27.05 12.81
CA GLU A 850 9.99 -26.01 11.85
C GLU A 850 10.62 -26.25 10.47
N CYS A 851 9.80 -26.32 9.43
CA CYS A 851 10.27 -26.46 8.05
C CYS A 851 10.87 -25.15 7.52
N ARG A 852 11.90 -25.28 6.69
CA ARG A 852 12.53 -24.18 5.94
C ARG A 852 12.36 -24.40 4.44
N TRP A 853 11.15 -24.77 4.05
CA TRP A 853 10.85 -25.12 2.67
C TRP A 853 10.87 -23.87 1.80
N GLU A 854 11.37 -24.02 0.57
CA GLU A 854 11.58 -22.95 -0.39
C GLU A 854 10.68 -23.15 -1.62
N ASN A 855 10.65 -22.15 -2.50
CA ASN A 855 9.88 -22.15 -3.76
C ASN A 855 8.37 -22.44 -3.61
N PRO A 856 7.63 -21.67 -2.79
CA PRO A 856 6.21 -21.89 -2.65
C PRO A 856 5.45 -21.52 -3.93
N MET A 857 4.33 -22.21 -4.15
CA MET A 857 3.32 -21.73 -5.09
C MET A 857 2.53 -20.59 -4.43
N THR A 858 2.43 -19.44 -5.10
CA THR A 858 1.63 -18.31 -4.61
C THR A 858 0.24 -18.34 -5.25
N LEU A 859 -0.78 -18.38 -4.41
CA LEU A 859 -2.19 -18.35 -4.79
C LEU A 859 -2.79 -16.99 -4.40
N ALA A 860 -3.19 -16.20 -5.40
CA ALA A 860 -3.89 -14.94 -5.19
C ALA A 860 -5.39 -15.17 -5.05
N ILE A 861 -6.01 -14.62 -4.01
CA ILE A 861 -7.46 -14.70 -3.77
C ILE A 861 -8.12 -13.44 -4.34
N PRO A 862 -9.03 -13.54 -5.33
CA PRO A 862 -9.68 -12.38 -5.94
C PRO A 862 -10.41 -11.49 -4.92
N SER A 863 -10.34 -10.18 -5.14
CA SER A 863 -11.11 -9.19 -4.37
C SER A 863 -12.61 -9.24 -4.70
N GLN A 864 -13.46 -8.68 -3.84
CA GLN A 864 -14.92 -8.65 -4.07
C GLN A 864 -15.31 -7.96 -5.38
N GLU A 865 -14.56 -6.95 -5.83
CA GLU A 865 -14.81 -6.17 -7.05
C GLU A 865 -14.48 -6.93 -8.35
N GLN A 866 -13.70 -8.01 -8.26
CA GLN A 866 -13.22 -8.77 -9.42
C GLN A 866 -14.03 -10.04 -9.67
N ASN A 867 -14.49 -10.77 -8.64
CA ASN A 867 -15.35 -11.95 -8.79
C ASN A 867 -16.06 -12.28 -7.46
N SER A 868 -17.20 -11.62 -7.21
CA SER A 868 -17.87 -11.62 -5.90
C SER A 868 -18.31 -12.99 -5.38
N THR A 869 -18.48 -14.01 -6.24
CA THR A 869 -18.96 -15.35 -5.85
C THR A 869 -17.96 -16.50 -6.03
N GLU A 870 -16.82 -16.33 -6.70
CA GLU A 870 -15.93 -17.48 -7.00
C GLU A 870 -15.18 -18.00 -5.78
N TRP A 871 -14.73 -17.10 -4.90
CA TRP A 871 -13.99 -17.40 -3.68
C TRP A 871 -14.79 -16.99 -2.44
N THR A 872 -15.90 -17.67 -2.22
CA THR A 872 -16.77 -17.48 -1.05
C THR A 872 -16.06 -17.90 0.23
N SER A 873 -16.17 -17.09 1.31
CA SER A 873 -15.55 -17.43 2.61
C SER A 873 -15.88 -18.86 3.05
N GLY A 874 -14.87 -19.56 3.58
CA GLY A 874 -14.98 -20.99 3.89
C GLY A 874 -13.64 -21.66 4.14
N TYR A 875 -13.73 -22.96 4.39
CA TYR A 875 -12.59 -23.86 4.46
C TYR A 875 -12.17 -24.27 3.04
N TYR A 876 -10.87 -24.31 2.79
CA TYR A 876 -10.30 -24.70 1.50
C TYR A 876 -9.25 -25.78 1.69
N LEU A 877 -9.31 -26.80 0.82
CA LEU A 877 -8.32 -27.86 0.73
C LEU A 877 -7.61 -27.77 -0.62
N ALA A 878 -6.30 -27.55 -0.60
CA ALA A 878 -5.46 -27.79 -1.77
C ALA A 878 -5.07 -29.28 -1.77
N LYS A 879 -5.66 -30.07 -2.67
CA LYS A 879 -5.33 -31.48 -2.88
C LYS A 879 -4.09 -31.59 -3.75
N LEU A 880 -3.05 -32.20 -3.22
CA LEU A 880 -1.80 -32.53 -3.88
C LEU A 880 -1.85 -33.97 -4.37
N THR A 881 -1.35 -34.26 -5.58
CA THR A 881 -1.19 -35.61 -6.12
C THR A 881 0.18 -35.76 -6.73
N ALA A 882 1.03 -36.63 -6.18
CA ALA A 882 2.36 -36.93 -6.70
C ALA A 882 2.28 -37.63 -8.07
N GLU A 883 3.20 -37.33 -8.98
CA GLU A 883 3.30 -37.98 -10.30
C GLU A 883 4.71 -38.53 -10.54
N PRO A 884 4.86 -39.78 -11.00
CA PRO A 884 3.80 -40.69 -11.49
C PRO A 884 3.19 -41.60 -10.40
N THR A 885 3.66 -41.49 -9.16
CA THR A 885 3.40 -42.46 -8.07
C THR A 885 1.96 -42.39 -7.52
N GLY A 886 1.31 -41.23 -7.63
CA GLY A 886 -0.13 -41.06 -7.42
C GLY A 886 -0.56 -40.86 -5.97
N GLU A 887 0.35 -40.73 -5.00
CA GLU A 887 0.02 -40.46 -3.60
C GLU A 887 -0.55 -39.04 -3.43
N GLU A 888 -1.44 -38.87 -2.45
CA GLU A 888 -2.23 -37.66 -2.29
C GLU A 888 -2.24 -37.13 -0.86
N SER A 889 -2.24 -35.81 -0.69
CA SER A 889 -2.40 -35.14 0.61
C SER A 889 -3.01 -33.76 0.46
N TYR A 890 -3.45 -33.15 1.56
CA TYR A 890 -4.03 -31.81 1.55
C TYR A 890 -3.11 -30.74 2.13
N ILE A 891 -3.42 -29.49 1.77
CA ILE A 891 -3.09 -28.30 2.56
C ILE A 891 -4.41 -27.61 2.93
N LEU A 892 -4.66 -27.45 4.23
CA LEU A 892 -5.82 -26.71 4.75
C LEU A 892 -5.51 -25.22 4.90
N PHE A 893 -6.43 -24.36 4.45
CA PHE A 893 -6.44 -22.93 4.76
C PHE A 893 -7.87 -22.36 4.75
N ILE A 894 -8.08 -21.23 5.42
CA ILE A 894 -9.37 -20.54 5.48
C ILE A 894 -9.35 -19.31 4.58
N VAL A 895 -10.41 -19.11 3.79
CA VAL A 895 -10.63 -17.83 3.09
C VAL A 895 -11.62 -16.99 3.87
N ARG A 896 -11.19 -15.80 4.28
CA ARG A 896 -11.99 -14.84 5.05
C ARG A 896 -12.75 -13.87 4.15
N ASP A 897 -13.67 -13.11 4.75
CA ASP A 897 -14.40 -12.01 4.09
C ASP A 897 -14.59 -10.84 5.07
N ASP A 898 -13.47 -10.26 5.51
CA ASP A 898 -13.45 -9.31 6.66
C ASP A 898 -14.28 -8.02 6.43
N GLN A 899 -14.62 -7.71 5.18
CA GLN A 899 -15.42 -6.52 4.83
C GLN A 899 -16.93 -6.77 4.88
N ARG A 900 -17.38 -8.03 4.95
CA ARG A 900 -18.80 -8.38 4.97
C ARG A 900 -19.26 -8.64 6.41
N PRO A 901 -20.23 -7.87 6.94
CA PRO A 901 -20.89 -8.21 8.19
C PRO A 901 -21.84 -9.39 7.95
N SER A 902 -21.42 -10.61 8.25
CA SER A 902 -22.32 -11.77 8.20
C SER A 902 -23.08 -11.93 9.52
N THR A 903 -24.15 -12.72 9.50
CA THR A 903 -24.89 -13.02 10.73
C THR A 903 -24.03 -13.82 11.71
N TYR A 904 -23.37 -14.88 11.23
CA TYR A 904 -22.57 -15.78 12.05
C TYR A 904 -21.12 -15.80 11.60
N LEU A 905 -20.19 -15.54 12.51
CA LEU A 905 -18.76 -15.76 12.30
C LEU A 905 -18.36 -17.10 12.90
N LEU A 906 -17.98 -18.07 12.07
CA LEU A 906 -17.46 -19.36 12.52
C LEU A 906 -15.94 -19.34 12.58
N GLN A 907 -15.37 -19.72 13.73
CA GLN A 907 -13.95 -19.84 13.96
C GLN A 907 -13.45 -21.28 13.76
N SER A 908 -12.36 -21.43 12.99
CA SER A 908 -11.56 -22.65 12.96
C SER A 908 -10.47 -22.64 14.05
N SER A 909 -10.36 -23.77 14.75
CA SER A 909 -9.58 -23.96 15.97
C SER A 909 -8.13 -24.35 15.70
N VAL A 910 -7.45 -23.61 14.80
CA VAL A 910 -6.14 -24.01 14.24
C VAL A 910 -5.01 -24.06 15.26
N THR A 911 -5.04 -23.31 16.35
CA THR A 911 -4.09 -23.48 17.48
C THR A 911 -4.24 -24.85 18.13
N THR A 912 -5.47 -25.32 18.33
CA THR A 912 -5.75 -26.67 18.84
C THR A 912 -5.27 -27.72 17.84
N PHE A 913 -5.53 -27.53 16.54
CA PHE A 913 -5.05 -28.45 15.51
C PHE A 913 -3.53 -28.60 15.58
N GLN A 914 -2.83 -27.49 15.79
CA GLN A 914 -1.39 -27.46 15.83
C GLN A 914 -0.80 -27.98 17.14
N ALA A 915 -1.50 -27.82 18.26
CA ALA A 915 -1.13 -28.38 19.56
C ALA A 915 -1.05 -29.91 19.53
N TYR A 916 -1.99 -30.55 18.83
CA TYR A 916 -2.06 -32.01 18.66
C TYR A 916 -1.22 -32.55 17.49
N ASN A 917 -0.72 -31.68 16.62
CA ASN A 917 0.03 -32.07 15.42
C ASN A 917 1.41 -32.66 15.81
N ASN A 918 1.58 -33.96 15.60
CA ASN A 918 2.82 -34.69 15.90
C ASN A 918 3.82 -34.72 14.72
N TRP A 919 3.57 -33.97 13.65
CA TRP A 919 4.46 -33.93 12.49
C TRP A 919 5.91 -33.61 12.91
N GLY A 920 6.86 -34.44 12.47
CA GLY A 920 8.27 -34.35 12.87
C GLY A 920 8.62 -35.05 14.19
N GLY A 921 7.64 -35.70 14.84
CA GLY A 921 7.81 -36.53 16.04
C GLY A 921 7.56 -35.82 17.38
N ALA A 922 6.98 -34.61 17.37
CA ALA A 922 6.68 -33.86 18.59
C ALA A 922 5.43 -32.98 18.43
N SER A 923 4.51 -33.13 19.39
CA SER A 923 3.33 -32.29 19.65
C SER A 923 3.41 -31.72 21.08
N LEU A 924 2.38 -30.99 21.53
CA LEU A 924 2.32 -30.50 22.93
C LEU A 924 1.92 -31.60 23.94
N TYR A 925 1.81 -32.86 23.51
CA TYR A 925 1.37 -34.00 24.32
C TYR A 925 2.37 -35.16 24.32
N ASP A 926 2.63 -35.76 25.48
CA ASP A 926 3.57 -36.86 25.64
C ASP A 926 3.09 -38.15 24.98
N TYR A 927 1.79 -38.47 25.09
CA TYR A 927 1.22 -39.68 24.49
C TYR A 927 1.37 -39.70 22.96
N ASN A 928 1.50 -38.53 22.33
CA ASN A 928 1.66 -38.36 20.88
C ASN A 928 3.05 -37.81 20.51
N SER A 929 4.05 -38.01 21.38
CA SER A 929 5.44 -37.57 21.18
C SER A 929 6.43 -38.60 21.72
N PRO A 930 6.92 -39.56 20.90
CA PRO A 930 7.73 -40.70 21.36
C PRO A 930 9.02 -40.35 22.12
N GLN A 931 9.52 -39.12 21.97
CA GLN A 931 10.75 -38.63 22.61
C GLN A 931 10.45 -37.48 23.60
N GLY A 932 9.22 -37.43 24.14
CA GLY A 932 8.73 -36.36 25.01
C GLY A 932 8.10 -35.21 24.23
N ARG A 933 7.12 -34.55 24.85
CA ARG A 933 6.39 -33.41 24.29
C ARG A 933 7.27 -32.21 24.00
N ALA A 934 6.83 -31.38 23.06
CA ALA A 934 7.35 -30.05 22.87
C ALA A 934 6.65 -29.02 23.76
N VAL A 935 7.34 -27.90 23.99
CA VAL A 935 6.76 -26.69 24.60
C VAL A 935 6.48 -25.60 23.56
N ALA A 936 6.91 -25.82 22.31
CA ALA A 936 6.63 -24.95 21.18
C ALA A 936 6.37 -25.77 19.90
N VAL A 937 5.38 -25.37 19.11
CA VAL A 937 5.02 -26.01 17.82
C VAL A 937 4.83 -24.96 16.72
N SER A 938 5.41 -25.19 15.53
CA SER A 938 5.41 -24.21 14.43
C SER A 938 4.26 -24.45 13.46
N PHE A 939 3.58 -23.42 12.96
CA PHE A 939 2.65 -23.50 11.82
C PHE A 939 3.37 -23.66 10.47
N ASN A 940 4.69 -23.48 10.41
CA ASN A 940 5.50 -23.77 9.23
C ASN A 940 5.83 -25.27 9.13
N ARG A 941 4.81 -26.13 9.21
CA ARG A 941 4.94 -27.58 9.00
C ARG A 941 3.59 -28.19 8.59
N PRO A 942 3.57 -29.30 7.85
CA PRO A 942 2.34 -30.02 7.49
C PRO A 942 1.56 -30.52 8.70
N TYR A 943 0.28 -30.86 8.49
CA TYR A 943 -0.48 -31.67 9.45
C TYR A 943 -0.16 -33.15 9.24
N ALA A 944 0.24 -33.83 10.31
CA ALA A 944 0.52 -35.26 10.26
C ALA A 944 -0.74 -36.11 10.01
N VAL A 945 -0.52 -37.31 9.48
CA VAL A 945 -1.50 -38.39 9.47
C VAL A 945 -1.64 -38.94 10.89
N SER A 946 -2.87 -39.16 11.37
CA SER A 946 -3.09 -39.76 12.70
C SER A 946 -2.45 -41.16 12.76
N PRO A 947 -2.00 -41.65 13.92
CA PRO A 947 -1.48 -43.02 14.05
C PRO A 947 -2.47 -44.13 13.64
N ASP A 948 -3.78 -43.83 13.62
CA ASP A 948 -4.83 -44.80 13.26
C ASP A 948 -4.83 -45.03 11.74
N GLN A 949 -4.70 -46.27 11.26
CA GLN A 949 -4.60 -46.55 9.82
C GLN A 949 -5.83 -46.12 8.98
N GLY A 950 -7.00 -45.93 9.62
CA GLY A 950 -8.22 -45.40 9.00
C GLY A 950 -8.23 -43.88 8.81
N SER A 951 -7.18 -43.17 9.22
CA SER A 951 -7.06 -41.70 9.17
C SER A 951 -6.42 -41.13 7.92
N ALA A 952 -5.86 -41.99 7.08
CA ALA A 952 -5.03 -41.58 5.96
C ALA A 952 -5.84 -40.76 4.93
N ASP A 953 -7.15 -40.99 4.83
CA ASP A 953 -8.08 -40.24 3.99
C ASP A 953 -8.18 -38.73 4.29
N ALA A 954 -7.70 -38.29 5.47
CA ALA A 954 -7.61 -36.90 5.88
C ALA A 954 -6.17 -36.34 5.92
N ALA A 955 -5.19 -37.03 5.31
CA ALA A 955 -3.78 -36.61 5.31
C ALA A 955 -3.61 -35.14 4.90
N GLY A 956 -3.02 -34.33 5.78
CA GLY A 956 -2.79 -32.90 5.54
C GLY A 956 -3.98 -31.95 5.80
N ALA A 957 -5.18 -32.47 6.09
CA ALA A 957 -6.34 -31.66 6.45
C ALA A 957 -6.45 -31.35 7.96
N GLY A 958 -5.54 -31.90 8.77
CA GLY A 958 -5.67 -31.85 10.23
C GLY A 958 -6.96 -32.54 10.70
N PRO A 959 -7.47 -32.20 11.90
CA PRO A 959 -8.69 -32.82 12.43
C PRO A 959 -9.99 -32.28 11.82
N PHE A 960 -9.92 -31.30 10.89
CA PHE A 960 -11.10 -30.69 10.24
C PHE A 960 -12.09 -31.73 9.68
N LEU A 961 -11.59 -32.70 8.88
CA LEU A 961 -12.38 -33.76 8.25
C LEU A 961 -12.72 -34.93 9.20
N ARG A 962 -12.26 -34.89 10.46
CA ARG A 962 -12.34 -36.02 11.41
C ARG A 962 -13.35 -35.74 12.52
N GLY A 963 -14.46 -35.13 12.14
CA GLY A 963 -15.58 -34.85 13.03
C GLY A 963 -15.39 -33.65 13.95
N TRP A 964 -14.30 -32.87 13.84
CA TRP A 964 -14.14 -31.69 14.70
C TRP A 964 -14.92 -30.48 14.18
N GLU A 965 -14.89 -30.16 12.89
CA GLU A 965 -15.56 -28.92 12.44
C GLU A 965 -16.48 -29.13 11.23
N TYR A 966 -16.19 -30.11 10.36
CA TYR A 966 -16.84 -30.20 9.06
C TYR A 966 -18.35 -30.51 9.12
N ASN A 967 -18.82 -31.27 10.11
CA ASN A 967 -20.25 -31.57 10.30
C ASN A 967 -21.06 -30.29 10.55
N MET A 968 -20.53 -29.36 11.37
CA MET A 968 -21.15 -28.06 11.60
C MET A 968 -21.13 -27.20 10.32
N VAL A 969 -20.01 -27.18 9.59
CA VAL A 969 -19.90 -26.44 8.32
C VAL A 969 -20.96 -26.92 7.32
N ARG A 970 -21.03 -28.23 7.06
CA ARG A 970 -22.02 -28.82 6.14
C ARG A 970 -23.44 -28.49 6.58
N TRP A 971 -23.73 -28.60 7.87
CA TRP A 971 -25.07 -28.33 8.39
C TRP A 971 -25.48 -26.86 8.25
N LEU A 972 -24.62 -25.92 8.66
CA LEU A 972 -24.90 -24.48 8.56
C LEU A 972 -25.19 -24.07 7.12
N GLU A 973 -24.39 -24.58 6.19
CA GLU A 973 -24.54 -24.27 4.78
C GLU A 973 -25.76 -24.94 4.16
N ARG A 974 -26.03 -26.22 4.48
CA ARG A 974 -27.25 -26.93 4.08
C ARG A 974 -28.50 -26.18 4.52
N SER A 975 -28.48 -25.64 5.73
CA SER A 975 -29.56 -24.84 6.30
C SER A 975 -29.63 -23.41 5.75
N GLY A 976 -28.67 -23.00 4.91
CA GLY A 976 -28.69 -21.71 4.22
C GLY A 976 -28.38 -20.52 5.12
N TYR A 977 -27.68 -20.71 6.24
CA TYR A 977 -27.30 -19.60 7.13
C TYR A 977 -26.27 -18.66 6.49
N ASP A 978 -26.38 -17.37 6.78
CA ASP A 978 -25.39 -16.37 6.38
C ASP A 978 -24.19 -16.41 7.32
N VAL A 979 -23.22 -17.25 6.95
CA VAL A 979 -21.98 -17.47 7.71
C VAL A 979 -20.75 -16.96 6.95
N SER A 980 -19.79 -16.42 7.70
CA SER A 980 -18.40 -16.17 7.27
C SER A 980 -17.45 -16.94 8.19
N TYR A 981 -16.23 -17.19 7.69
CA TYR A 981 -15.26 -18.07 8.34
C TYR A 981 -13.97 -17.33 8.68
N THR A 982 -13.39 -17.67 9.82
CA THR A 982 -12.14 -17.12 10.34
C THR A 982 -11.33 -18.20 11.08
N THR A 983 -10.13 -17.88 11.56
CA THR A 983 -9.36 -18.75 12.47
C THR A 983 -9.16 -18.10 13.83
N ASN A 984 -8.82 -18.89 14.85
CA ASN A 984 -8.51 -18.33 16.15
C ASN A 984 -7.25 -17.44 16.15
N ILE A 985 -6.29 -17.65 15.23
CA ILE A 985 -5.19 -16.69 14.98
C ILE A 985 -5.74 -15.32 14.55
N ASP A 986 -6.77 -15.30 13.71
CA ASP A 986 -7.37 -14.03 13.27
C ASP A 986 -8.10 -13.32 14.42
N VAL A 987 -8.72 -14.09 15.32
CA VAL A 987 -9.32 -13.57 16.55
C VAL A 987 -8.25 -13.07 17.53
N HIS A 988 -7.06 -13.69 17.60
CA HIS A 988 -5.91 -13.12 18.31
C HIS A 988 -5.51 -11.76 17.71
N GLU A 989 -5.41 -11.68 16.39
CA GLU A 989 -4.90 -10.48 15.70
C GLU A 989 -5.90 -9.30 15.64
N GLN A 990 -7.23 -9.54 15.72
CA GLN A 990 -8.25 -8.52 15.39
C GLN A 990 -9.47 -8.51 16.34
N ALA A 991 -9.50 -7.54 17.27
CA ALA A 991 -10.65 -7.31 18.14
C ALA A 991 -11.95 -6.98 17.37
N ASP A 992 -11.85 -6.05 16.40
CA ASP A 992 -13.02 -5.50 15.71
C ASP A 992 -13.69 -6.50 14.74
N LEU A 993 -13.01 -7.61 14.42
CA LEU A 993 -13.54 -8.66 13.53
C LEU A 993 -14.86 -9.23 14.07
N LEU A 994 -14.94 -9.44 15.39
CA LEU A 994 -16.10 -10.04 16.04
C LEU A 994 -17.30 -9.09 16.07
N ARG A 995 -17.05 -7.78 16.24
CA ARG A 995 -18.08 -6.75 16.45
C ARG A 995 -18.91 -6.42 15.21
N SER A 996 -18.43 -6.78 14.02
CA SER A 996 -19.18 -6.62 12.77
C SER A 996 -20.22 -7.73 12.54
N HIS A 997 -20.30 -8.72 13.43
CA HIS A 997 -21.14 -9.90 13.31
C HIS A 997 -22.18 -9.95 14.44
N ARG A 998 -23.26 -10.72 14.25
CA ARG A 998 -24.30 -10.89 15.29
C ARG A 998 -23.93 -11.97 16.30
N ALA A 999 -23.30 -13.04 15.82
CA ALA A 999 -22.86 -14.16 16.64
C ALA A 999 -21.47 -14.66 16.25
N PHE A 1000 -20.71 -15.05 17.27
CA PHE A 1000 -19.46 -15.80 17.15
C PHE A 1000 -19.68 -17.26 17.51
N LEU A 1001 -19.22 -18.17 16.66
CA LEU A 1001 -19.37 -19.62 16.81
C LEU A 1001 -17.98 -20.28 16.95
N SER A 1002 -17.76 -20.93 18.10
CA SER A 1002 -16.64 -21.86 18.34
C SER A 1002 -17.20 -23.28 18.35
N VAL A 1003 -16.59 -24.19 17.59
CA VAL A 1003 -17.20 -25.47 17.22
C VAL A 1003 -16.20 -26.60 17.33
N GLY A 1004 -16.67 -27.79 17.67
CA GLY A 1004 -15.80 -28.97 17.73
C GLY A 1004 -14.93 -28.99 18.96
N HIS A 1005 -13.66 -28.59 18.80
CA HIS A 1005 -12.66 -28.60 19.86
C HIS A 1005 -11.72 -27.40 19.77
N ASP A 1006 -11.87 -26.48 20.72
CA ASP A 1006 -11.18 -25.18 20.73
C ASP A 1006 -10.46 -24.95 22.08
N GLU A 1007 -9.52 -25.85 22.39
CA GLU A 1007 -8.85 -25.95 23.70
C GLU A 1007 -7.80 -24.86 23.97
N TYR A 1008 -7.09 -24.39 22.95
CA TYR A 1008 -5.87 -23.59 23.11
C TYR A 1008 -6.05 -22.11 22.73
N TRP A 1009 -6.19 -21.25 23.74
CA TRP A 1009 -6.52 -19.83 23.55
C TRP A 1009 -5.41 -18.91 24.05
N THR A 1010 -5.09 -17.88 23.26
CA THR A 1010 -4.23 -16.79 23.74
C THR A 1010 -5.00 -15.83 24.64
N TRP A 1011 -4.28 -15.05 25.43
CA TRP A 1011 -4.88 -13.99 26.24
C TRP A 1011 -5.74 -13.03 25.41
N ASP A 1012 -5.22 -12.58 24.27
CA ASP A 1012 -5.95 -11.67 23.38
C ASP A 1012 -7.18 -12.30 22.74
N MET A 1013 -7.15 -13.60 22.39
CA MET A 1013 -8.35 -14.29 21.88
C MET A 1013 -9.49 -14.22 22.89
N ARG A 1014 -9.22 -14.59 24.15
CA ARG A 1014 -10.23 -14.56 25.21
C ARG A 1014 -10.76 -13.14 25.43
N ARG A 1015 -9.85 -12.17 25.56
CA ARG A 1015 -10.21 -10.76 25.77
C ARG A 1015 -11.07 -10.22 24.63
N HIS A 1016 -10.77 -10.54 23.39
CA HIS A 1016 -11.57 -10.10 22.23
C HIS A 1016 -12.97 -10.72 22.21
N VAL A 1017 -13.10 -11.99 22.60
CA VAL A 1017 -14.40 -12.67 22.69
C VAL A 1017 -15.24 -12.14 23.86
N GLU A 1018 -14.63 -11.91 25.03
CA GLU A 1018 -15.27 -11.25 26.17
C GLU A 1018 -15.74 -9.84 25.81
N ASP A 1019 -14.89 -9.05 25.17
CA ASP A 1019 -15.24 -7.71 24.70
C ASP A 1019 -16.39 -7.74 23.68
N ALA A 1020 -16.39 -8.68 22.73
CA ALA A 1020 -17.49 -8.84 21.78
C ALA A 1020 -18.81 -9.16 22.49
N ARG A 1021 -18.80 -10.09 23.45
CA ARG A 1021 -19.96 -10.40 24.32
C ARG A 1021 -20.45 -9.14 25.02
N ASP A 1022 -19.55 -8.38 25.61
CA ASP A 1022 -19.88 -7.19 26.39
C ASP A 1022 -20.40 -6.03 25.50
N HIS A 1023 -20.17 -6.10 24.19
CA HIS A 1023 -20.76 -5.23 23.17
C HIS A 1023 -21.98 -5.82 22.45
N GLY A 1024 -22.55 -6.92 22.98
CA GLY A 1024 -23.83 -7.46 22.51
C GLY A 1024 -23.72 -8.49 21.38
N VAL A 1025 -22.52 -8.99 21.07
CA VAL A 1025 -22.34 -10.13 20.15
C VAL A 1025 -22.68 -11.42 20.88
N HIS A 1026 -23.56 -12.23 20.30
CA HIS A 1026 -23.94 -13.54 20.85
C HIS A 1026 -22.80 -14.55 20.73
N LEU A 1027 -22.65 -15.47 21.69
CA LEU A 1027 -21.60 -16.49 21.65
C LEU A 1027 -22.20 -17.90 21.66
N GLY A 1028 -21.84 -18.71 20.67
CA GLY A 1028 -22.21 -20.13 20.60
C GLY A 1028 -20.99 -21.03 20.67
N PHE A 1029 -20.86 -21.76 21.77
CA PHE A 1029 -19.83 -22.78 21.97
C PHE A 1029 -20.45 -24.16 21.72
N PHE A 1030 -20.32 -24.65 20.49
CA PHE A 1030 -20.74 -26.00 20.08
C PHE A 1030 -19.56 -26.97 20.20
N SER A 1031 -18.99 -26.99 21.41
CA SER A 1031 -17.74 -27.65 21.75
C SER A 1031 -17.78 -28.09 23.23
N ALA A 1032 -16.69 -28.68 23.69
CA ALA A 1032 -16.33 -28.86 25.09
C ALA A 1032 -14.82 -28.72 25.22
N ASN A 1033 -14.32 -28.61 26.45
CA ASN A 1033 -12.90 -28.32 26.70
C ASN A 1033 -12.43 -27.05 25.97
N THR A 1034 -13.33 -26.08 25.86
CA THR A 1034 -13.05 -24.81 25.20
C THR A 1034 -12.30 -23.88 26.15
N CYS A 1035 -11.29 -23.16 25.63
CA CYS A 1035 -10.54 -22.18 26.41
C CYS A 1035 -9.86 -22.77 27.65
N TYR A 1036 -9.36 -24.01 27.57
CA TYR A 1036 -8.77 -24.70 28.72
C TYR A 1036 -7.30 -24.32 28.96
N TRP A 1037 -6.49 -24.30 27.90
CA TRP A 1037 -5.09 -23.90 27.97
C TRP A 1037 -4.89 -22.45 27.53
N GLN A 1038 -4.20 -21.68 28.35
CA GLN A 1038 -3.64 -20.42 27.94
C GLN A 1038 -2.34 -20.65 27.14
N VAL A 1039 -2.23 -20.00 25.98
CA VAL A 1039 -1.06 -20.10 25.10
C VAL A 1039 -0.54 -18.74 24.65
N ARG A 1040 0.68 -18.74 24.09
CA ARG A 1040 1.25 -17.58 23.42
C ARG A 1040 1.55 -17.89 21.96
N LEU A 1041 1.45 -16.87 21.12
CA LEU A 1041 1.91 -16.90 19.74
C LEU A 1041 3.21 -16.10 19.65
N GLU A 1042 4.18 -16.66 18.94
CA GLU A 1042 5.49 -16.06 18.71
C GLU A 1042 5.82 -16.07 17.21
N PRO A 1043 6.74 -15.19 16.75
CA PRO A 1043 7.24 -15.25 15.40
C PRO A 1043 7.90 -16.59 15.06
N SER A 1044 8.00 -16.89 13.77
CA SER A 1044 8.81 -17.99 13.26
C SER A 1044 10.27 -17.82 13.71
N ARG A 1045 10.91 -18.91 14.15
CA ARG A 1045 12.34 -18.90 14.50
C ARG A 1045 13.23 -18.78 13.27
N TRP A 1046 12.68 -19.09 12.10
CA TRP A 1046 13.37 -19.00 10.82
C TRP A 1046 13.21 -17.65 10.13
N ASN A 1047 11.98 -17.26 9.78
CA ASN A 1047 11.73 -16.11 8.90
C ASN A 1047 11.14 -14.90 9.63
N GLN A 1048 10.98 -14.97 10.96
CA GLN A 1048 10.42 -13.90 11.81
C GLN A 1048 8.99 -13.48 11.42
N GLU A 1049 8.27 -14.28 10.61
CA GLU A 1049 6.86 -14.02 10.34
C GLU A 1049 6.06 -14.16 11.64
N PRO A 1050 5.20 -13.19 11.98
CA PRO A 1050 4.47 -13.19 13.24
C PRO A 1050 3.48 -14.36 13.31
N ASP A 1051 3.18 -14.79 14.53
CA ASP A 1051 2.13 -15.77 14.84
C ASP A 1051 2.32 -17.12 14.13
N ARG A 1052 3.58 -17.55 14.00
CA ARG A 1052 3.97 -18.82 13.37
C ARG A 1052 4.43 -19.89 14.36
N THR A 1053 4.58 -19.57 15.63
CA THR A 1053 4.95 -20.52 16.67
C THR A 1053 3.96 -20.44 17.83
N LEU A 1054 3.32 -21.56 18.17
CA LEU A 1054 2.46 -21.70 19.34
C LEU A 1054 3.29 -22.23 20.51
N VAL A 1055 3.26 -21.54 21.65
CA VAL A 1055 4.02 -21.88 22.86
C VAL A 1055 3.08 -22.27 23.99
N ALA A 1056 3.36 -23.41 24.63
CA ALA A 1056 2.63 -23.92 25.78
C ALA A 1056 3.49 -24.79 26.69
N TYR A 1057 3.74 -24.34 27.92
CA TYR A 1057 4.45 -25.12 28.94
C TYR A 1057 3.51 -26.04 29.72
N LYS A 1058 2.20 -25.76 29.74
CA LYS A 1058 1.15 -26.58 30.37
C LYS A 1058 1.48 -26.84 31.86
N GLU A 1059 1.51 -28.12 32.27
CA GLU A 1059 1.82 -28.54 33.64
C GLU A 1059 3.24 -28.15 34.09
N GLN A 1060 4.14 -27.84 33.15
CA GLN A 1060 5.51 -27.41 33.43
C GLN A 1060 5.66 -25.89 33.54
N ALA A 1061 4.57 -25.11 33.46
CA ALA A 1061 4.63 -23.65 33.42
C ALA A 1061 5.40 -23.06 34.61
N LEU A 1062 5.10 -23.49 35.85
CA LEU A 1062 5.74 -22.97 37.06
C LEU A 1062 7.27 -23.13 37.09
N SER A 1063 7.80 -24.17 36.44
CA SER A 1063 9.24 -24.49 36.47
C SER A 1063 9.96 -24.18 35.16
N GLY A 1064 9.23 -23.88 34.08
CA GLY A 1064 9.78 -23.85 32.73
C GLY A 1064 9.33 -22.67 31.87
N ASP A 1065 8.23 -21.99 32.20
CA ASP A 1065 7.74 -20.86 31.41
C ASP A 1065 8.56 -19.59 31.72
N PRO A 1066 9.27 -18.99 30.73
CA PRO A 1066 10.07 -17.79 30.96
C PRO A 1066 9.29 -16.61 31.55
N VAL A 1067 7.99 -16.50 31.25
CA VAL A 1067 7.10 -15.47 31.81
C VAL A 1067 6.96 -15.61 33.33
N LEU A 1068 6.98 -16.84 33.86
CA LEU A 1068 6.92 -17.05 35.31
C LEU A 1068 8.31 -17.01 35.96
N LEU A 1069 9.37 -17.25 35.18
CA LEU A 1069 10.74 -17.30 35.67
C LEU A 1069 11.40 -15.91 35.77
N ASP A 1070 10.90 -14.91 35.04
CA ASP A 1070 11.41 -13.53 35.08
C ASP A 1070 11.07 -12.79 36.38
N ARG A 1071 10.09 -13.29 37.14
CA ARG A 1071 9.56 -12.74 38.40
C ARG A 1071 8.89 -11.38 38.26
N ASP A 1072 8.33 -11.06 37.08
CA ASP A 1072 7.52 -9.86 36.85
C ASP A 1072 6.02 -10.17 36.93
N PRO A 1073 5.32 -9.87 38.03
CA PRO A 1073 3.90 -10.17 38.15
C PRO A 1073 3.01 -9.40 37.16
N ALA A 1074 3.53 -8.37 36.48
CA ALA A 1074 2.77 -7.63 35.47
C ALA A 1074 2.45 -8.47 34.23
N ASN A 1075 3.27 -9.49 33.93
CA ASN A 1075 3.10 -10.34 32.75
C ASN A 1075 2.64 -11.76 33.08
N ASP A 1076 2.46 -12.12 34.36
CA ASP A 1076 2.01 -13.44 34.82
C ASP A 1076 0.71 -13.90 34.17
N HIS A 1077 -0.16 -12.97 33.77
CA HIS A 1077 -1.37 -13.25 32.99
C HIS A 1077 -1.07 -13.84 31.60
N LEU A 1078 0.19 -13.86 31.15
CA LEU A 1078 0.67 -14.50 29.92
C LEU A 1078 1.27 -15.89 30.17
N ALA A 1079 1.25 -16.40 31.41
CA ALA A 1079 1.70 -17.74 31.76
C ALA A 1079 0.90 -18.84 31.02
N THR A 1080 1.61 -19.76 30.37
CA THR A 1080 0.98 -20.79 29.52
C THR A 1080 0.52 -22.02 30.31
N THR A 1081 -0.33 -21.78 31.31
CA THR A 1081 -0.96 -22.80 32.15
C THR A 1081 -2.47 -22.90 31.89
N LYS A 1082 -3.21 -23.66 32.70
CA LYS A 1082 -4.67 -23.71 32.60
C LYS A 1082 -5.25 -22.34 32.91
N TRP A 1083 -6.27 -21.92 32.18
CA TRP A 1083 -6.94 -20.64 32.37
C TRP A 1083 -7.46 -20.45 33.81
N ARG A 1084 -8.03 -21.50 34.41
CA ARG A 1084 -8.51 -21.51 35.81
C ARG A 1084 -7.42 -21.49 36.88
N SER A 1085 -6.18 -21.86 36.53
CA SER A 1085 -5.10 -22.01 37.49
C SER A 1085 -4.38 -20.69 37.76
N ALA A 1086 -3.80 -20.55 38.95
CA ALA A 1086 -2.88 -19.46 39.23
C ALA A 1086 -1.63 -19.54 38.32
N PRO A 1087 -1.09 -18.39 37.87
CA PRO A 1087 -1.49 -17.02 38.23
C PRO A 1087 -2.61 -16.42 37.35
N VAL A 1088 -3.05 -17.12 36.31
CA VAL A 1088 -4.03 -16.61 35.33
C VAL A 1088 -5.40 -16.36 35.98
N ASN A 1089 -5.88 -17.31 36.79
CA ASN A 1089 -7.09 -17.19 37.62
C ASN A 1089 -8.36 -16.71 36.88
N GLN A 1090 -8.54 -17.18 35.65
CA GLN A 1090 -9.67 -16.84 34.79
C GLN A 1090 -10.36 -18.13 34.35
N PRO A 1091 -11.21 -18.74 35.19
CA PRO A 1091 -11.87 -20.00 34.83
C PRO A 1091 -12.74 -19.86 33.58
N GLU A 1092 -12.85 -20.94 32.82
CA GLU A 1092 -13.57 -21.04 31.56
C GLU A 1092 -15.06 -20.77 31.78
N ALA A 1093 -15.60 -21.29 32.88
CA ALA A 1093 -17.00 -21.13 33.29
C ALA A 1093 -17.45 -19.67 33.35
N ALA A 1094 -16.57 -18.75 33.74
CA ALA A 1094 -16.87 -17.32 33.81
C ALA A 1094 -17.18 -16.69 32.44
N LEU A 1095 -16.67 -17.30 31.35
CA LEU A 1095 -16.94 -16.88 29.98
C LEU A 1095 -18.01 -17.75 29.33
N ILE A 1096 -17.83 -19.08 29.32
CA ILE A 1096 -18.66 -19.97 28.50
C ILE A 1096 -19.86 -20.55 29.27
N GLY A 1097 -19.96 -20.35 30.59
CA GLY A 1097 -21.06 -20.84 31.42
C GLY A 1097 -20.91 -22.29 31.90
N GLY A 1098 -19.90 -23.01 31.40
CA GLY A 1098 -19.51 -24.35 31.85
C GLY A 1098 -17.99 -24.51 31.82
N MET A 1099 -17.48 -25.60 32.37
CA MET A 1099 -16.05 -25.81 32.57
C MET A 1099 -15.67 -27.28 32.35
N TYR A 1100 -14.56 -27.53 31.65
CA TYR A 1100 -14.11 -28.89 31.34
C TYR A 1100 -13.97 -29.77 32.59
N ILE A 1101 -14.51 -30.98 32.50
CA ILE A 1101 -14.39 -32.02 33.51
C ILE A 1101 -13.17 -32.89 33.17
N GLU A 1102 -12.08 -32.71 33.92
CA GLU A 1102 -10.86 -33.50 33.72
C GLU A 1102 -11.09 -35.01 33.94
N GLY A 1103 -10.56 -35.84 33.02
CA GLY A 1103 -10.59 -37.29 33.12
C GLY A 1103 -11.92 -37.94 32.73
N THR A 1104 -12.77 -37.25 31.96
CA THR A 1104 -14.02 -37.81 31.43
C THR A 1104 -13.74 -39.03 30.54
N PRO A 1105 -14.58 -40.09 30.60
CA PRO A 1105 -14.35 -41.28 29.79
C PRO A 1105 -14.49 -40.97 28.30
N LEU A 1106 -13.59 -41.56 27.50
CA LEU A 1106 -13.81 -41.91 26.09
C LEU A 1106 -15.14 -42.68 25.99
N GLY A 1107 -16.25 -42.02 25.69
CA GLY A 1107 -17.54 -42.71 25.65
C GLY A 1107 -18.66 -41.93 24.98
N ASP A 1108 -19.66 -42.69 24.54
CA ASP A 1108 -20.87 -42.22 23.87
C ASP A 1108 -22.04 -42.24 24.84
N GLY A 1109 -22.10 -41.21 25.69
CA GLY A 1109 -23.20 -41.04 26.64
C GLY A 1109 -24.42 -40.37 26.01
N ASP A 1110 -25.53 -40.40 26.75
CA ASP A 1110 -26.73 -39.66 26.39
C ASP A 1110 -26.71 -38.26 27.00
N LEU A 1111 -27.09 -37.25 26.22
CA LEU A 1111 -27.38 -35.93 26.75
C LEU A 1111 -28.83 -35.90 27.25
N VAL A 1112 -29.05 -35.66 28.54
CA VAL A 1112 -30.38 -35.71 29.15
C VAL A 1112 -30.93 -34.30 29.37
N ILE A 1113 -32.10 -34.00 28.80
CA ILE A 1113 -32.74 -32.68 28.90
C ILE A 1113 -33.13 -32.38 30.36
N GLU A 1114 -32.78 -31.18 30.84
CA GLU A 1114 -33.11 -30.73 32.20
C GLU A 1114 -34.26 -29.71 32.16
N THR A 1115 -33.99 -28.43 32.41
CA THR A 1115 -35.02 -27.36 32.43
C THR A 1115 -34.56 -26.22 31.53
N PRO A 1116 -34.52 -26.43 30.20
CA PRO A 1116 -34.08 -25.41 29.26
C PRO A 1116 -35.06 -24.23 29.23
N PRO A 1117 -34.62 -23.01 28.89
CA PRO A 1117 -35.54 -21.93 28.54
C PRO A 1117 -36.51 -22.39 27.45
N THR A 1118 -37.81 -22.08 27.60
CA THR A 1118 -38.89 -22.63 26.75
C THR A 1118 -38.65 -22.42 25.25
N TRP A 1119 -38.03 -21.31 24.87
CA TRP A 1119 -37.72 -20.99 23.48
C TRP A 1119 -36.65 -21.90 22.86
N VAL A 1120 -35.76 -22.52 23.66
CA VAL A 1120 -34.70 -23.43 23.15
C VAL A 1120 -35.32 -24.73 22.62
N VAL A 1121 -36.34 -25.25 23.30
CA VAL A 1121 -37.05 -26.51 22.96
C VAL A 1121 -38.39 -26.25 22.27
N GLN A 1122 -38.69 -25.01 21.89
CA GLN A 1122 -39.92 -24.69 21.18
C GLN A 1122 -39.96 -25.43 19.83
N GLY A 1123 -41.11 -26.04 19.52
CA GLY A 1123 -41.27 -26.83 18.29
C GLY A 1123 -40.64 -28.22 18.34
N THR A 1124 -40.12 -28.62 19.51
CA THR A 1124 -39.64 -29.98 19.79
C THR A 1124 -40.60 -30.72 20.73
N GLU A 1125 -40.52 -32.04 20.74
CA GLU A 1125 -41.23 -32.91 21.71
C GLU A 1125 -40.36 -33.22 22.96
N LEU A 1126 -39.34 -32.38 23.23
CA LEU A 1126 -38.42 -32.61 24.34
C LEU A 1126 -39.03 -32.15 25.66
N GLU A 1127 -39.01 -33.04 26.64
CA GLU A 1127 -39.42 -32.78 28.02
C GLU A 1127 -38.24 -33.04 28.98
N ARG A 1128 -38.36 -32.60 30.23
CA ARG A 1128 -37.36 -32.90 31.25
C ARG A 1128 -37.19 -34.42 31.38
N GLY A 1129 -35.95 -34.89 31.29
CA GLY A 1129 -35.59 -36.30 31.35
C GLY A 1129 -35.52 -36.99 29.98
N THR A 1130 -35.81 -36.32 28.86
CA THR A 1130 -35.60 -36.91 27.53
C THR A 1130 -34.11 -37.16 27.27
N HIS A 1131 -33.78 -38.38 26.84
CA HIS A 1131 -32.42 -38.77 26.45
C HIS A 1131 -32.17 -38.48 24.96
N LEU A 1132 -31.04 -37.87 24.67
CA LEU A 1132 -30.50 -37.68 23.31
C LEU A 1132 -29.30 -38.61 23.13
N PRO A 1133 -29.48 -39.78 22.48
CA PRO A 1133 -28.48 -40.84 22.51
C PRO A 1133 -27.15 -40.50 21.84
N GLY A 1134 -26.04 -40.84 22.48
CA GLY A 1134 -24.69 -40.73 21.91
C GLY A 1134 -24.20 -39.30 21.62
N LEU A 1135 -24.80 -38.28 22.25
CA LEU A 1135 -24.45 -36.87 22.08
C LEU A 1135 -23.71 -36.26 23.29
N LEU A 1136 -23.29 -37.08 24.26
CA LEU A 1136 -22.50 -36.67 25.41
C LEU A 1136 -21.08 -37.28 25.35
N GLY A 1137 -20.11 -36.45 24.98
CA GLY A 1137 -18.71 -36.84 24.76
C GLY A 1137 -18.13 -35.99 23.63
N TYR A 1138 -17.00 -36.30 23.00
CA TYR A 1138 -15.87 -37.11 23.45
C TYR A 1138 -15.21 -36.48 24.70
N GLU A 1139 -15.28 -35.16 24.81
CA GLU A 1139 -15.02 -34.39 26.02
C GLU A 1139 -16.28 -33.63 26.42
N VAL A 1140 -16.41 -33.31 27.71
CA VAL A 1140 -17.60 -32.65 28.27
C VAL A 1140 -17.27 -31.58 29.29
N ASP A 1141 -18.10 -30.54 29.31
CA ASP A 1141 -18.06 -29.49 30.31
C ASP A 1141 -19.15 -29.72 31.36
N GLY A 1142 -18.90 -29.26 32.59
CA GLY A 1142 -19.85 -29.26 33.70
C GLY A 1142 -20.20 -27.85 34.15
N PHE A 1143 -21.27 -27.75 34.93
CA PHE A 1143 -21.62 -26.50 35.64
C PHE A 1143 -20.65 -26.27 36.81
N ASP A 1144 -20.21 -25.03 37.00
CA ASP A 1144 -19.23 -24.66 38.04
C ASP A 1144 -19.68 -23.41 38.82
N GLU A 1145 -19.11 -23.19 40.01
CA GLU A 1145 -19.38 -22.00 40.83
C GLU A 1145 -18.95 -20.69 40.16
N ALA A 1146 -17.96 -20.74 39.25
CA ALA A 1146 -17.53 -19.59 38.47
C ALA A 1146 -18.49 -19.21 37.34
N SER A 1147 -19.50 -20.05 37.03
CA SER A 1147 -20.50 -19.73 36.00
C SER A 1147 -21.33 -18.50 36.40
N PRO A 1148 -21.75 -17.64 35.45
CA PRO A 1148 -22.61 -16.49 35.74
C PRO A 1148 -23.87 -16.87 36.51
N ALA A 1149 -24.28 -16.05 37.49
CA ALA A 1149 -25.35 -16.38 38.43
C ALA A 1149 -26.71 -16.67 37.77
N ASN A 1150 -26.96 -16.15 36.56
CA ASN A 1150 -28.19 -16.36 35.78
C ASN A 1150 -28.07 -17.49 34.73
N THR A 1151 -27.08 -18.38 34.86
CA THR A 1151 -26.88 -19.51 33.97
C THR A 1151 -27.96 -20.58 34.18
N ALA A 1152 -28.69 -20.93 33.12
CA ALA A 1152 -29.65 -22.02 33.08
C ALA A 1152 -29.01 -23.29 32.50
N VAL A 1153 -29.38 -24.45 33.04
CA VAL A 1153 -28.93 -25.77 32.58
C VAL A 1153 -29.93 -26.34 31.58
N VAL A 1154 -29.51 -26.45 30.32
CA VAL A 1154 -30.32 -26.97 29.20
C VAL A 1154 -30.41 -28.49 29.28
N ALA A 1155 -29.29 -29.14 29.53
CA ALA A 1155 -29.18 -30.58 29.66
C ALA A 1155 -28.13 -30.93 30.73
N ARG A 1156 -28.32 -32.05 31.42
CA ARG A 1156 -27.46 -32.50 32.51
C ARG A 1156 -27.34 -34.02 32.52
N SER A 1157 -26.12 -34.52 32.46
CA SER A 1157 -25.86 -35.97 32.47
C SER A 1157 -24.78 -36.34 33.50
N PRO A 1158 -24.90 -37.48 34.20
CA PRO A 1158 -23.89 -37.93 35.16
C PRO A 1158 -22.61 -38.38 34.44
N VAL A 1159 -21.45 -37.95 34.93
CA VAL A 1159 -20.12 -38.40 34.47
C VAL A 1159 -19.23 -38.67 35.66
N GLY A 1160 -19.08 -39.95 36.01
CA GLY A 1160 -18.47 -40.35 37.28
C GLY A 1160 -19.22 -39.76 38.48
N ASN A 1161 -18.50 -39.04 39.34
CA ASN A 1161 -19.08 -38.33 40.51
C ASN A 1161 -19.45 -36.87 40.21
N ARG A 1162 -19.35 -36.43 38.95
CA ARG A 1162 -19.66 -35.07 38.50
C ARG A 1162 -20.83 -35.09 37.51
N PHE A 1163 -21.27 -33.92 37.08
CA PHE A 1163 -22.32 -33.78 36.07
C PHE A 1163 -21.82 -32.92 34.93
N ALA A 1164 -21.90 -33.47 33.72
CA ALA A 1164 -21.78 -32.68 32.50
C ALA A 1164 -23.05 -31.85 32.30
N ALA A 1165 -22.91 -30.66 31.71
CA ALA A 1165 -24.00 -29.73 31.53
C ALA A 1165 -23.88 -28.92 30.23
N SER A 1166 -24.96 -28.87 29.46
CA SER A 1166 -25.18 -27.81 28.47
C SER A 1166 -25.78 -26.60 29.18
N THR A 1167 -25.24 -25.41 28.94
CA THR A 1167 -25.58 -24.21 29.71
C THR A 1167 -25.93 -23.03 28.80
N ILE A 1168 -26.73 -22.11 29.33
CA ILE A 1168 -27.09 -20.88 28.64
C ILE A 1168 -27.25 -19.73 29.63
N TYR A 1169 -26.69 -18.56 29.33
CA TYR A 1169 -26.88 -17.36 30.14
C TYR A 1169 -27.02 -16.11 29.25
N THR A 1170 -27.47 -15.01 29.86
CA THR A 1170 -27.53 -13.70 29.20
C THR A 1170 -26.57 -12.73 29.90
N ALA A 1171 -25.61 -12.19 29.17
CA ALA A 1171 -24.65 -11.21 29.66
C ALA A 1171 -25.32 -9.84 29.92
N PRO A 1172 -24.72 -8.94 30.72
CA PRO A 1172 -25.26 -7.60 30.97
C PRO A 1172 -25.54 -6.76 29.72
N SER A 1173 -24.81 -7.03 28.63
CA SER A 1173 -25.01 -6.42 27.30
C SER A 1173 -26.27 -6.85 26.57
N GLY A 1174 -26.97 -7.88 27.08
CA GLY A 1174 -28.04 -8.58 26.39
C GLY A 1174 -27.58 -9.68 25.42
N ALA A 1175 -26.26 -9.91 25.30
CA ALA A 1175 -25.73 -11.05 24.55
C ALA A 1175 -26.13 -12.37 25.23
N VAL A 1176 -26.62 -13.32 24.43
CA VAL A 1176 -26.88 -14.69 24.86
C VAL A 1176 -25.64 -15.53 24.59
N VAL A 1177 -25.21 -16.29 25.60
CA VAL A 1177 -24.08 -17.22 25.52
C VAL A 1177 -24.60 -18.63 25.74
N PHE A 1178 -24.40 -19.50 24.76
CA PHE A 1178 -24.76 -20.92 24.81
C PHE A 1178 -23.50 -21.78 24.79
N ASN A 1179 -23.43 -22.75 25.68
CA ASN A 1179 -22.43 -23.81 25.66
C ASN A 1179 -23.12 -25.18 25.56
N ALA A 1180 -22.81 -25.92 24.49
CA ALA A 1180 -23.25 -27.28 24.29
C ALA A 1180 -22.69 -28.23 25.36
N GLY A 1181 -21.49 -27.94 25.89
CA GLY A 1181 -20.81 -28.73 26.91
C GLY A 1181 -20.47 -30.15 26.47
N SER A 1182 -20.45 -30.40 25.16
CA SER A 1182 -20.19 -31.69 24.55
C SER A 1182 -19.64 -31.48 23.13
N MET A 1183 -18.47 -32.07 22.83
CA MET A 1183 -17.92 -32.06 21.47
C MET A 1183 -18.85 -32.77 20.46
N GLN A 1184 -19.56 -33.80 20.92
CA GLN A 1184 -20.42 -34.67 20.11
C GLN A 1184 -21.70 -33.98 19.64
N TRP A 1185 -22.02 -32.80 20.17
CA TRP A 1185 -23.19 -32.03 19.76
C TRP A 1185 -23.28 -31.89 18.23
N ILE A 1186 -22.16 -31.56 17.58
CA ILE A 1186 -22.12 -31.32 16.14
C ILE A 1186 -22.29 -32.59 15.30
N TRP A 1187 -22.03 -33.78 15.88
CA TRP A 1187 -22.31 -35.07 15.23
C TRP A 1187 -23.82 -35.36 15.18
N GLY A 1188 -24.60 -34.67 16.03
CA GLY A 1188 -26.07 -34.65 15.96
C GLY A 1188 -26.62 -33.83 14.78
N LEU A 1189 -25.80 -32.98 14.16
CA LEU A 1189 -26.24 -32.06 13.10
C LEU A 1189 -26.08 -32.66 11.70
N ASP A 1190 -24.98 -33.38 11.46
CA ASP A 1190 -24.67 -34.05 10.19
C ASP A 1190 -23.86 -35.32 10.50
N ASP A 1191 -24.04 -36.39 9.73
CA ASP A 1191 -23.42 -37.70 9.96
C ASP A 1191 -22.22 -37.98 9.03
N TYR A 1192 -21.75 -36.98 8.30
CA TYR A 1192 -20.61 -37.10 7.39
C TYR A 1192 -19.30 -37.39 8.14
N HIS A 1193 -18.67 -38.55 7.87
CA HIS A 1193 -17.41 -39.01 8.48
C HIS A 1193 -17.27 -38.70 9.98
N ALA A 1194 -18.29 -39.04 10.79
CA ALA A 1194 -18.21 -39.05 12.25
C ALA A 1194 -17.26 -40.17 12.73
N ALA A 1195 -15.99 -40.06 12.38
CA ALA A 1195 -14.99 -41.11 12.24
C ALA A 1195 -14.50 -41.76 13.55
N LEU A 1196 -15.20 -41.54 14.66
CA LEU A 1196 -14.90 -42.14 15.97
C LEU A 1196 -16.03 -43.07 16.47
N SER A 1197 -17.09 -43.30 15.68
CA SER A 1197 -18.19 -44.20 16.04
C SER A 1197 -18.80 -44.91 14.84
N ASP A 1198 -19.07 -46.21 15.00
CA ASP A 1198 -19.68 -47.08 13.99
C ASP A 1198 -21.20 -46.81 13.79
N HIS A 1199 -21.79 -45.87 14.54
CA HIS A 1199 -23.21 -45.53 14.48
C HIS A 1199 -23.48 -44.06 14.14
N PRO A 1200 -24.43 -43.75 13.23
CA PRO A 1200 -24.88 -42.38 12.95
C PRO A 1200 -25.54 -41.75 14.18
N ARG A 1201 -25.27 -40.46 14.43
CA ARG A 1201 -25.73 -39.73 15.63
C ARG A 1201 -26.71 -38.60 15.33
N LEU A 1202 -27.18 -38.54 14.08
CA LEU A 1202 -28.09 -37.51 13.59
C LEU A 1202 -29.34 -37.40 14.48
N SER A 1203 -29.60 -36.20 15.00
CA SER A 1203 -30.73 -35.95 15.91
C SER A 1203 -31.55 -34.77 15.42
N PRO A 1204 -32.78 -35.01 14.89
CA PRO A 1204 -33.69 -33.94 14.49
C PRO A 1204 -33.99 -32.96 15.64
N ALA A 1205 -34.04 -33.46 16.87
CA ALA A 1205 -34.26 -32.66 18.06
C ALA A 1205 -33.10 -31.67 18.30
N VAL A 1206 -31.85 -32.13 18.19
CA VAL A 1206 -30.66 -31.26 18.34
C VAL A 1206 -30.50 -30.29 17.17
N GLN A 1207 -30.86 -30.69 15.95
CA GLN A 1207 -30.94 -29.78 14.82
C GLN A 1207 -31.94 -28.64 15.09
N HIS A 1208 -33.12 -28.96 15.62
CA HIS A 1208 -34.14 -27.95 15.94
C HIS A 1208 -33.72 -27.05 17.11
N MET A 1209 -33.15 -27.61 18.19
CA MET A 1209 -32.59 -26.81 19.29
C MET A 1209 -31.52 -25.84 18.79
N THR A 1210 -30.61 -26.31 17.93
CA THR A 1210 -29.55 -25.49 17.34
C THR A 1210 -30.15 -24.40 16.44
N GLN A 1211 -31.20 -24.71 15.66
CA GLN A 1211 -31.94 -23.70 14.88
C GLN A 1211 -32.55 -22.62 15.76
N ASN A 1212 -33.19 -22.99 16.88
CA ASN A 1212 -33.78 -22.04 17.83
C ASN A 1212 -32.71 -21.11 18.43
N ILE A 1213 -31.56 -21.67 18.81
CA ILE A 1213 -30.41 -20.91 19.35
C ILE A 1213 -29.89 -19.91 18.31
N LEU A 1214 -29.64 -20.36 17.08
CA LEU A 1214 -29.15 -19.49 16.01
C LEU A 1214 -30.20 -18.42 15.65
N GLU A 1215 -31.49 -18.75 15.58
CA GLU A 1215 -32.53 -17.75 15.32
C GLU A 1215 -32.63 -16.70 16.42
N ARG A 1216 -32.37 -17.08 17.69
CA ARG A 1216 -32.26 -16.10 18.79
C ARG A 1216 -31.05 -15.19 18.58
N PHE A 1217 -29.90 -15.74 18.17
CA PHE A 1217 -28.67 -14.99 17.88
C PHE A 1217 -28.80 -14.02 16.70
N ARG A 1218 -29.72 -14.27 15.77
CA ARG A 1218 -29.98 -13.39 14.63
C ARG A 1218 -30.59 -12.04 15.03
N ARG A 1219 -31.27 -11.96 16.18
CA ARG A 1219 -31.98 -10.75 16.66
C ARG A 1219 -31.00 -9.79 17.36
N SER A 1220 -31.21 -8.48 17.24
CA SER A 1220 -30.39 -7.50 17.98
C SER A 1220 -30.69 -7.53 19.48
N SER A 1221 -29.66 -7.38 20.33
CA SER A 1221 -29.81 -7.33 21.80
C SER A 1221 -30.78 -6.23 22.27
N THR A 1222 -30.81 -5.07 21.60
CA THR A 1222 -31.74 -3.96 21.87
C THR A 1222 -33.21 -4.27 21.58
N SER A 1223 -33.52 -5.20 20.68
CA SER A 1223 -34.91 -5.60 20.40
C SER A 1223 -35.45 -6.66 21.37
N MET A 1224 -34.58 -7.38 22.08
CA MET A 1224 -34.99 -8.45 23.01
C MET A 1224 -35.47 -7.91 24.36
N LEU A 1225 -34.86 -6.83 24.86
CA LEU A 1225 -35.28 -6.16 26.10
C LEU A 1225 -36.69 -5.55 26.04
N ALA A 1226 -37.25 -5.35 24.84
CA ALA A 1226 -38.59 -4.82 24.64
C ALA A 1226 -39.70 -5.89 24.65
N GLN A 1227 -39.36 -7.18 24.57
CA GLN A 1227 -40.34 -8.29 24.53
C GLN A 1227 -40.37 -9.16 25.79
N ASP A 1228 -39.30 -9.17 26.58
CA ASP A 1228 -39.22 -9.98 27.82
C ASP A 1228 -39.61 -9.19 29.10
N GLY A 1229 -40.28 -8.04 28.95
CA GLY A 1229 -40.98 -7.39 30.07
C GLY A 1229 -42.15 -8.27 30.53
N PRO A 1230 -42.38 -8.44 31.85
CA PRO A 1230 -43.46 -9.30 32.32
C PRO A 1230 -44.79 -8.77 31.78
N GLY A 1231 -45.50 -9.62 31.06
CA GLY A 1231 -46.90 -9.38 30.70
C GLY A 1231 -47.75 -9.38 31.96
N SER A 1232 -47.86 -8.22 32.61
CA SER A 1232 -48.98 -7.75 33.41
C SER A 1232 -48.99 -6.23 33.42
#